data_AF-A0A928Y9J3-F1
#
_entry.id   AF-A0A928Y9J3-F1
#
_cell.length_a   1.000
_cell.length_b   1.000
_cell.length_c   1.000
_cell.angle_alpha   90.00
_cell.angle_beta   90.00
_cell.angle_gamma   90.00
#
_symmetry.space_group_name_H-M   'P 1'
#
loop_
_entity.id
_entity.type
_entity.pdbx_description
1 polymer ?
#
loop_
_entity_poly.entity_id
_entity_poly.type
_entity_poly.pdbx_seq_one_letter_code
_entity_poly.pdbx_strand_id
1 'polypeptide(L)'
;MQELIGKRVGDYLIEESVGSGSAGHVFRARDEKRGQPVALKVIHPHLASQPAFRDKLLSSAGSITALQHQGIARVYQIGEADRQLFVASEWIQGETLGHVLQNGAQLGLRLGARVVQIAADALVYAHRQGVIHGGLQPSNVLLSPHGGELPWRPLLTDFQQASLVPGEPLPAVLPYLSPEQCDGKRPNGRSDVYALGIMLYHVCTGRLPFQPQSTRDVLAGGAPPVPRSLRPEIPTVLEAIILKAMARNTAERYRSMEEFLLFLRREVDKLPLDGAAPEPPPAPPPQPAVAPAPARPAPAAAPAIAGAAMAAPAPAVAVPAPASSSDADYLIIRHPRLEPQTFLLHKWLITIGLQRDNDLVLTGEGVAAKHARLERTDAGWNLIDMGSLNGTYLEGSQLLADMPEPWKPGQLVKLGEYTLEWRSGLAQKAPKAAMPPPVVDTGRLYMRMQPTQLTTHAGLPAQAVLEIENQTGRGLSVTLGVMGIPPQWVAVEPGLIHLSPQQKVVVPFTIQPPRHHSAAAGLHQFKMEARADKGAETAVTNGQLTIHPFSQVFAEIQPSPLRHGKAGEVKLVNEGNGRNRFSATVSDVDNEIVFEMSPTEVESMPGEAHTMRLIGRARKRPFFLRARLIPFELRVAGGPTAAPQVGRLLAPPILSIWLLLAILLPLLFILLFLSYTGGQDYADPCTGIFREGDLQEACELGPQAAVAATAVPTATATIEAPPTPTVLAVVNTPETIVVPPTAPPAGAERLVIGKSVNGEDIVAWKIGDGATRLLFVGGLYAGFSPDSIALAESLRVRLAASPELIPANVTVYIVPEWNPDSARGSGGRLNANGVDLNRNWSCGWQALDNNRAGSAALSEPESRALSEFISLIEPVAAVFWNTPASAGNAGKVSPGRCAQAQTAASRALADLYAGAVDGYSSDQADTGQRISGDATDSIADMGVPSIFVLLNSTAGLDAHLPAVRAILNTYGGE
;
A
#
# COMPACT_ATOMS: atom_id res chain seq x y z
N MET A 1 -1.52 12.14 -30.60
CA MET A 1 -0.03 12.23 -30.58
C MET A 1 0.65 12.05 -31.94
N GLN A 2 0.09 11.32 -32.93
CA GLN A 2 0.72 11.19 -34.26
C GLN A 2 0.99 12.54 -34.95
N GLU A 3 0.21 13.58 -34.63
CA GLU A 3 0.42 14.98 -35.06
C GLU A 3 1.79 15.59 -34.69
N LEU A 4 2.60 14.92 -33.88
CA LEU A 4 3.97 15.34 -33.58
C LEU A 4 4.98 14.91 -34.65
N ILE A 5 4.62 13.99 -35.56
CA ILE A 5 5.48 13.59 -36.67
C ILE A 5 5.74 14.79 -37.60
N GLY A 6 7.01 15.00 -37.96
CA GLY A 6 7.47 16.17 -38.72
C GLY A 6 7.55 17.46 -37.91
N LYS A 7 7.21 17.46 -36.61
CA LYS A 7 7.41 18.60 -35.70
C LYS A 7 8.71 18.45 -34.92
N ARG A 8 9.20 19.59 -34.43
CA ARG A 8 10.32 19.68 -33.49
C ARG A 8 9.82 19.69 -32.05
N VAL A 9 10.55 19.04 -31.17
CA VAL A 9 10.44 19.18 -29.71
C VAL A 9 11.85 19.47 -29.18
N GLY A 10 12.10 20.70 -28.75
CA GLY A 10 13.45 21.15 -28.36
C GLY A 10 14.42 21.13 -29.53
N ASP A 11 15.47 20.30 -29.47
CA ASP A 11 16.47 20.12 -30.54
C ASP A 11 16.22 18.86 -31.40
N TYR A 12 15.06 18.21 -31.25
CA TYR A 12 14.77 16.91 -31.84
C TYR A 12 13.63 17.00 -32.86
N LEU A 13 13.91 16.68 -34.12
CA LEU A 13 12.92 16.58 -35.19
C LEU A 13 12.34 15.16 -35.23
N ILE A 14 11.03 15.02 -35.02
CA ILE A 14 10.36 13.70 -34.96
C ILE A 14 10.19 13.14 -36.38
N GLU A 15 10.76 11.96 -36.63
CA GLU A 15 10.75 11.30 -37.95
C GLU A 15 9.61 10.27 -38.05
N GLU A 16 9.49 9.36 -37.07
CA GLU A 16 8.51 8.27 -37.08
C GLU A 16 8.04 7.87 -35.67
N SER A 17 6.81 7.36 -35.57
CA SER A 17 6.25 6.83 -34.32
C SER A 17 6.65 5.36 -34.14
N VAL A 18 7.17 5.01 -32.96
CA VAL A 18 7.69 3.66 -32.67
C VAL A 18 6.73 2.88 -31.79
N GLY A 19 6.11 3.53 -30.79
CA GLY A 19 5.15 2.88 -29.92
C GLY A 19 4.56 3.79 -28.85
N SER A 20 3.69 3.23 -28.02
CA SER A 20 3.12 3.90 -26.85
C SER A 20 3.30 3.02 -25.61
N GLY A 21 3.68 3.64 -24.49
CA GLY A 21 3.82 2.98 -23.19
C GLY A 21 3.06 3.73 -22.09
N SER A 22 3.16 3.22 -20.86
CA SER A 22 2.48 3.78 -19.68
C SER A 22 2.77 5.26 -19.45
N ALA A 23 4.04 5.68 -19.60
CA ALA A 23 4.47 7.04 -19.32
C ALA A 23 4.40 7.99 -20.54
N GLY A 24 4.35 7.48 -21.78
CA GLY A 24 4.40 8.32 -22.97
C GLY A 24 4.52 7.56 -24.30
N HIS A 25 4.50 8.30 -25.42
CA HIS A 25 4.79 7.77 -26.75
C HIS A 25 6.29 7.84 -27.05
N VAL A 26 6.83 6.78 -27.64
CA VAL A 26 8.21 6.75 -28.15
C VAL A 26 8.19 7.01 -29.65
N PHE A 27 9.01 7.97 -30.07
CA PHE A 27 9.30 8.29 -31.44
C PHE A 27 10.78 8.05 -31.73
N ARG A 28 11.10 7.77 -32.99
CA ARG A 28 12.44 8.01 -33.51
C ARG A 28 12.48 9.46 -33.96
N ALA A 29 13.48 10.19 -33.46
CA ALA A 29 13.72 11.57 -33.83
C ALA A 29 15.18 11.73 -34.27
N ARG A 30 15.46 12.82 -34.99
CA ARG A 30 16.80 13.26 -35.32
C ARG A 30 17.22 14.34 -34.33
N ASP A 31 18.32 14.11 -33.62
CA ASP A 31 19.01 15.15 -32.88
C ASP A 31 19.67 16.09 -33.89
N GLU A 32 19.17 17.32 -34.01
CA GLU A 32 19.65 18.27 -35.01
C GLU A 32 21.00 18.90 -34.64
N LYS A 33 21.44 18.79 -33.38
CA LYS A 33 22.77 19.22 -32.93
C LYS A 33 23.85 18.17 -33.22
N ARG A 34 23.51 16.88 -33.13
CA ARG A 34 24.44 15.75 -33.33
C ARG A 34 24.31 15.06 -34.69
N GLY A 35 23.22 15.31 -35.43
CA GLY A 35 22.93 14.70 -36.73
C GLY A 35 22.54 13.22 -36.70
N GLN A 36 22.33 12.65 -35.51
CA GLN A 36 22.11 11.21 -35.29
C GLN A 36 20.67 10.89 -34.86
N PRO A 37 20.17 9.66 -35.09
CA PRO A 37 18.88 9.23 -34.57
C PRO A 37 18.90 9.04 -33.05
N VAL A 38 17.78 9.36 -32.41
CA VAL A 38 17.52 9.18 -30.98
C VAL A 38 16.14 8.57 -30.75
N ALA A 39 15.99 7.82 -29.66
CA ALA A 39 14.68 7.47 -29.13
C ALA A 39 14.16 8.62 -28.27
N LEU A 40 13.15 9.34 -28.76
CA LEU A 40 12.51 10.47 -28.10
C LEU A 40 11.15 10.03 -27.53
N LYS A 41 11.07 9.91 -26.20
CA LYS A 41 9.83 9.60 -25.49
C LYS A 41 9.16 10.89 -25.04
N VAL A 42 7.98 11.18 -25.60
CA VAL A 42 7.13 12.31 -25.21
C VAL A 42 6.12 11.82 -24.17
N ILE A 43 6.16 12.41 -22.98
CA ILE A 43 5.31 12.03 -21.84
C ILE A 43 3.85 12.37 -22.14
N HIS A 44 2.91 11.51 -21.71
CA HIS A 44 1.48 11.75 -21.91
C HIS A 44 1.03 13.06 -21.22
N PRO A 45 0.19 13.90 -21.85
CA PRO A 45 -0.23 15.19 -21.29
C PRO A 45 -0.86 15.09 -19.90
N HIS A 46 -1.58 14.00 -19.60
CA HIS A 46 -2.21 13.77 -18.30
C HIS A 46 -1.23 13.42 -17.18
N LEU A 47 0.04 13.06 -17.49
CA LEU A 47 1.12 12.88 -16.53
C LEU A 47 2.01 14.12 -16.47
N ALA A 48 2.32 14.71 -17.62
CA ALA A 48 3.10 15.95 -17.71
C ALA A 48 2.43 17.13 -16.99
N SER A 49 1.09 17.15 -16.90
CA SER A 49 0.32 18.14 -16.16
C SER A 49 0.33 17.94 -14.63
N GLN A 50 0.81 16.82 -14.12
CA GLN A 50 0.84 16.52 -12.68
C GLN A 50 2.17 17.01 -12.08
N PRO A 51 2.18 18.01 -11.17
CA PRO A 51 3.41 18.58 -10.64
C PRO A 51 4.33 17.53 -10.01
N ALA A 52 3.76 16.61 -9.21
CA ALA A 52 4.52 15.55 -8.55
C ALA A 52 5.24 14.59 -9.53
N PHE A 53 4.66 14.30 -10.70
CA PHE A 53 5.32 13.51 -11.74
C PHE A 53 6.40 14.35 -12.44
N ARG A 54 6.01 15.54 -12.91
CA ARG A 54 6.86 16.45 -13.69
C ARG A 54 8.11 16.85 -12.92
N ASP A 55 7.94 17.37 -11.71
CA ASP A 55 9.03 17.94 -10.92
C ASP A 55 9.98 16.84 -10.41
N LYS A 56 9.47 15.63 -10.18
CA LYS A 56 10.30 14.47 -9.85
C LYS A 56 11.07 13.91 -11.06
N LEU A 57 10.47 13.87 -12.25
CA LEU A 57 11.18 13.47 -13.46
C LEU A 57 12.29 14.48 -13.83
N LEU A 58 12.00 15.78 -13.71
CA LEU A 58 12.97 16.85 -13.99
C LEU A 58 14.10 16.91 -12.94
N SER A 59 13.80 16.76 -11.64
CA SER A 59 14.85 16.72 -10.60
C SER A 59 15.73 15.46 -10.69
N SER A 60 15.18 14.34 -11.18
CA SER A 60 15.96 13.10 -11.41
C SER A 60 16.81 13.13 -12.68
N ALA A 61 16.67 14.16 -13.53
CA ALA A 61 17.33 14.26 -14.83
C ALA A 61 18.87 14.16 -14.74
N GLY A 62 19.48 14.84 -13.76
CA GLY A 62 20.93 14.83 -13.57
C GLY A 62 21.47 13.43 -13.27
N SER A 63 20.89 12.73 -12.30
CA SER A 63 21.33 11.39 -11.91
C SER A 63 21.12 10.36 -13.02
N ILE A 64 20.01 10.44 -13.77
CA ILE A 64 19.72 9.50 -14.86
C ILE A 64 20.64 9.75 -16.08
N THR A 65 20.88 11.00 -16.47
CA THR A 65 21.77 11.33 -17.61
C THR A 65 23.25 11.09 -17.32
N ALA A 66 23.65 11.03 -16.04
CA ALA A 66 25.00 10.68 -15.62
C ALA A 66 25.33 9.18 -15.77
N LEU A 67 24.32 8.30 -15.89
CA LEU A 67 24.56 6.85 -15.99
C LEU A 67 25.25 6.48 -17.31
N GLN A 68 26.40 5.82 -17.21
CA GLN A 68 27.19 5.34 -18.35
C GLN A 68 27.64 3.90 -18.08
N HIS A 69 26.90 2.94 -18.62
CA HIS A 69 27.19 1.51 -18.46
C HIS A 69 26.87 0.73 -19.73
N GLN A 70 27.60 -0.36 -20.01
CA GLN A 70 27.36 -1.14 -21.23
C GLN A 70 26.00 -1.85 -21.25
N GLY A 71 25.40 -2.12 -20.08
CA GLY A 71 24.04 -2.66 -19.94
C GLY A 71 22.93 -1.63 -19.72
N ILE A 72 23.19 -0.33 -19.93
CA ILE A 72 22.19 0.75 -19.79
C ILE A 72 22.13 1.55 -21.10
N ALA A 73 20.92 1.80 -21.60
CA ALA A 73 20.72 2.69 -22.74
C ALA A 73 21.05 4.14 -22.35
N ARG A 74 21.89 4.83 -23.13
CA ARG A 74 22.32 6.18 -22.74
C ARG A 74 21.17 7.20 -22.84
N VAL A 75 20.86 7.88 -21.75
CA VAL A 75 19.93 9.02 -21.74
C VAL A 75 20.71 10.30 -22.01
N TYR A 76 20.35 11.01 -23.08
CA TYR A 76 21.01 12.25 -23.49
C TYR A 76 20.42 13.47 -22.79
N GLN A 77 19.10 13.49 -22.59
CA GLN A 77 18.40 14.63 -22.02
C GLN A 77 17.05 14.20 -21.45
N ILE A 78 16.67 14.81 -20.32
CA ILE A 78 15.31 14.84 -19.80
C ILE A 78 14.98 16.33 -19.65
N GLY A 79 13.81 16.76 -20.15
CA GLY A 79 13.50 18.19 -20.18
C GLY A 79 12.10 18.50 -20.69
N GLU A 80 11.78 19.78 -20.73
CA GLU A 80 10.52 20.31 -21.24
C GLU A 80 10.81 21.32 -22.36
N ALA A 81 10.19 21.13 -23.53
CA ALA A 81 10.26 22.05 -24.66
C ALA A 81 8.94 22.00 -25.43
N ASP A 82 8.52 23.12 -26.03
CA ASP A 82 7.29 23.19 -26.84
C ASP A 82 6.02 22.71 -26.10
N ARG A 83 5.99 22.88 -24.77
CA ARG A 83 4.98 22.36 -23.81
C ARG A 83 4.88 20.83 -23.74
N GLN A 84 5.92 20.12 -24.19
CA GLN A 84 6.08 18.67 -24.11
C GLN A 84 7.18 18.34 -23.11
N LEU A 85 6.88 17.52 -22.11
CA LEU A 85 7.87 16.88 -21.24
C LEU A 85 8.40 15.65 -21.97
N PHE A 86 9.72 15.51 -22.09
CA PHE A 86 10.34 14.47 -22.92
C PHE A 86 11.61 13.85 -22.31
N VAL A 87 11.94 12.65 -22.79
CA VAL A 87 13.19 11.93 -22.53
C VAL A 87 13.83 11.58 -23.88
N ALA A 88 15.02 12.08 -24.15
CA ALA A 88 15.81 11.76 -25.34
C ALA A 88 16.93 10.78 -24.97
N SER A 89 17.03 9.67 -25.71
CA SER A 89 17.93 8.55 -25.41
C SER A 89 18.52 7.91 -26.68
N GLU A 90 19.50 7.05 -26.51
CA GLU A 90 20.16 6.28 -27.57
C GLU A 90 19.14 5.51 -28.44
N TRP A 91 19.23 5.68 -29.76
CA TRP A 91 18.44 4.87 -30.69
C TRP A 91 19.05 3.48 -30.83
N ILE A 92 18.45 2.50 -30.16
CA ILE A 92 18.91 1.11 -30.16
C ILE A 92 18.09 0.31 -31.17
N GLN A 93 18.75 -0.31 -32.13
CA GLN A 93 18.13 -1.31 -32.99
C GLN A 93 18.00 -2.64 -32.23
N GLY A 94 16.81 -3.23 -32.22
CA GLY A 94 16.51 -4.48 -31.51
C GLY A 94 15.02 -4.57 -31.15
N GLU A 95 14.68 -5.60 -30.37
CA GLU A 95 13.35 -5.80 -29.81
C GLU A 95 13.40 -5.83 -28.27
N THR A 96 12.26 -5.78 -27.59
CA THR A 96 12.24 -5.90 -26.12
C THR A 96 12.16 -7.37 -25.70
N LEU A 97 12.73 -7.73 -24.55
CA LEU A 97 12.53 -9.05 -23.94
C LEU A 97 11.04 -9.36 -23.73
N GLY A 98 10.22 -8.34 -23.48
CA GLY A 98 8.76 -8.48 -23.41
C GLY A 98 8.13 -8.98 -24.71
N HIS A 99 8.57 -8.46 -25.86
CA HIS A 99 8.11 -8.90 -27.18
C HIS A 99 8.55 -10.35 -27.48
N VAL A 100 9.80 -10.70 -27.17
CA VAL A 100 10.31 -12.07 -27.31
C VAL A 100 9.47 -13.07 -26.50
N LEU A 101 9.19 -12.77 -25.23
CA LEU A 101 8.38 -13.64 -24.36
C LEU A 101 6.91 -13.72 -24.82
N GLN A 102 6.31 -12.61 -25.29
CA GLN A 102 4.94 -12.60 -25.80
C GLN A 102 4.76 -13.44 -27.08
N ASN A 103 5.76 -13.47 -27.95
CA ASN A 103 5.74 -14.27 -29.19
C ASN A 103 6.01 -15.77 -28.95
N GLY A 104 6.01 -16.23 -27.70
CA GLY A 104 6.14 -17.65 -27.35
C GLY A 104 7.57 -18.21 -27.52
N ALA A 105 8.57 -17.36 -27.75
CA ALA A 105 9.95 -17.79 -27.89
C ALA A 105 10.48 -18.28 -26.52
N GLN A 106 10.59 -19.60 -26.37
CA GLN A 106 11.25 -20.20 -25.22
C GLN A 106 12.76 -19.96 -25.32
N LEU A 107 13.27 -19.05 -24.50
CA LEU A 107 14.71 -18.90 -24.33
C LEU A 107 15.30 -20.17 -23.73
N GLY A 108 16.47 -20.55 -24.25
CA GLY A 108 17.32 -21.54 -23.60
C GLY A 108 17.62 -21.12 -22.16
N LEU A 109 17.73 -22.09 -21.25
CA LEU A 109 17.82 -21.81 -19.81
C LEU A 109 19.07 -20.96 -19.49
N ARG A 110 20.18 -21.21 -20.18
CA ARG A 110 21.42 -20.44 -20.00
C ARG A 110 21.31 -19.05 -20.59
N LEU A 111 20.80 -18.91 -21.81
CA LEU A 111 20.56 -17.63 -22.48
C LEU A 111 19.63 -16.72 -21.67
N GLY A 112 18.48 -17.23 -21.21
CA GLY A 112 17.53 -16.47 -20.40
C GLY A 112 18.14 -15.98 -19.09
N ALA A 113 18.81 -16.87 -18.35
CA ALA A 113 19.48 -16.50 -17.10
C ALA A 113 20.66 -15.53 -17.33
N ARG A 114 21.38 -15.61 -18.46
CA ARG A 114 22.46 -14.68 -18.81
C ARG A 114 21.95 -13.28 -19.18
N VAL A 115 20.78 -13.15 -19.83
CA VAL A 115 20.13 -11.84 -20.06
C VAL A 115 19.84 -11.15 -18.72
N VAL A 116 19.27 -11.89 -17.76
CA VAL A 116 18.99 -11.39 -16.41
C VAL A 116 20.28 -11.05 -15.65
N GLN A 117 21.34 -11.85 -15.81
CA GLN A 117 22.66 -11.56 -15.21
C GLN A 117 23.23 -10.22 -15.70
N ILE A 118 23.07 -9.87 -16.98
CA ILE A 118 23.53 -8.59 -17.53
C ILE A 118 22.67 -7.43 -17.01
N ALA A 119 21.36 -7.62 -16.88
CA ALA A 119 20.47 -6.64 -16.24
C ALA A 119 20.83 -6.42 -14.76
N ALA A 120 21.16 -7.48 -14.01
CA ALA A 120 21.63 -7.38 -12.62
C ALA A 120 22.93 -6.57 -12.50
N ASP A 121 23.90 -6.81 -13.39
CA ASP A 121 25.18 -6.09 -13.46
C ASP A 121 24.98 -4.59 -13.76
N ALA A 122 24.06 -4.25 -14.67
CA ALA A 122 23.64 -2.89 -14.93
C ALA A 122 22.93 -2.22 -13.73
N LEU A 123 22.10 -2.96 -12.99
CA LEU A 123 21.43 -2.44 -11.79
C LEU A 123 22.41 -2.23 -10.62
N VAL A 124 23.43 -3.10 -10.46
CA VAL A 124 24.54 -2.86 -9.52
C VAL A 124 25.21 -1.51 -9.79
N TYR A 125 25.52 -1.20 -11.05
CA TYR A 125 26.08 0.11 -11.41
C TYR A 125 25.12 1.26 -11.05
N ALA A 126 23.84 1.15 -11.41
CA ALA A 126 22.86 2.22 -11.15
C ALA A 126 22.60 2.45 -9.65
N HIS A 127 22.46 1.38 -8.86
CA HIS A 127 22.24 1.45 -7.40
C HIS A 127 23.41 2.13 -6.69
N ARG A 128 24.67 1.87 -7.11
CA ARG A 128 25.85 2.58 -6.59
C ARG A 128 25.88 4.08 -6.88
N GLN A 129 25.18 4.53 -7.93
CA GLN A 129 24.99 5.95 -8.23
C GLN A 129 23.72 6.53 -7.57
N GLY A 130 23.08 5.79 -6.65
CA GLY A 130 21.84 6.19 -5.99
C GLY A 130 20.58 6.13 -6.88
N VAL A 131 20.66 5.50 -8.05
CA VAL A 131 19.54 5.42 -9.00
C VAL A 131 18.89 4.04 -8.96
N ILE A 132 17.78 3.96 -8.23
CA ILE A 132 16.85 2.81 -8.26
C ILE A 132 16.05 2.83 -9.57
N HIS A 133 15.83 1.69 -10.21
CA HIS A 133 15.01 1.62 -11.43
C HIS A 133 13.51 1.70 -11.09
N GLY A 134 13.05 0.96 -10.10
CA GLY A 134 11.71 1.05 -9.49
C GLY A 134 10.53 0.66 -10.38
N GLY A 135 10.80 0.12 -11.57
CA GLY A 135 9.79 -0.09 -12.61
C GLY A 135 10.19 -1.18 -13.59
N LEU A 136 11.04 -2.10 -13.15
CA LEU A 136 11.70 -3.09 -13.99
C LEU A 136 10.69 -4.15 -14.49
N GLN A 137 10.71 -4.38 -15.80
CA GLN A 137 9.86 -5.36 -16.50
C GLN A 137 10.51 -5.72 -17.85
N PRO A 138 10.15 -6.84 -18.51
CA PRO A 138 10.78 -7.25 -19.77
C PRO A 138 10.69 -6.26 -20.93
N SER A 139 9.66 -5.40 -20.97
CA SER A 139 9.57 -4.32 -21.96
C SER A 139 10.61 -3.21 -21.77
N ASN A 140 11.26 -3.13 -20.61
CA ASN A 140 12.35 -2.19 -20.33
C ASN A 140 13.74 -2.81 -20.53
N VAL A 141 13.81 -4.04 -21.09
CA VAL A 141 15.07 -4.70 -21.47
C VAL A 141 15.10 -4.80 -22.99
N LEU A 142 15.89 -3.94 -23.65
CA LEU A 142 16.12 -4.00 -25.09
C LEU A 142 17.21 -5.03 -25.41
N LEU A 143 16.94 -5.88 -26.39
CA LEU A 143 17.85 -6.90 -26.91
C LEU A 143 18.40 -6.42 -28.26
N SER A 144 19.55 -5.75 -28.21
CA SER A 144 20.19 -5.23 -29.43
C SER A 144 21.03 -6.33 -30.09
N PRO A 145 20.89 -6.62 -31.40
CA PRO A 145 21.65 -7.67 -32.08
C PRO A 145 23.16 -7.54 -31.90
N HIS A 146 23.83 -8.63 -31.54
CA HIS A 146 25.27 -8.63 -31.30
C HIS A 146 25.92 -9.92 -31.84
N GLY A 147 27.09 -9.78 -32.48
CA GLY A 147 27.85 -10.89 -33.06
C GLY A 147 28.82 -11.57 -32.08
N GLY A 148 28.47 -11.63 -30.79
CA GLY A 148 29.30 -12.21 -29.74
C GLY A 148 28.83 -13.60 -29.30
N GLU A 149 29.25 -14.05 -28.11
CA GLU A 149 28.76 -15.29 -27.48
C GLU A 149 27.25 -15.27 -27.19
N LEU A 150 26.67 -14.08 -27.09
CA LEU A 150 25.22 -13.87 -26.99
C LEU A 150 24.72 -13.26 -28.31
N PRO A 151 23.56 -13.71 -28.82
CA PRO A 151 22.95 -13.13 -30.03
C PRO A 151 22.49 -11.68 -29.84
N TRP A 152 22.39 -11.23 -28.59
CA TRP A 152 22.01 -9.88 -28.22
C TRP A 152 22.88 -9.31 -27.10
N ARG A 153 23.03 -7.99 -27.10
CA ARG A 153 23.43 -7.18 -25.95
C ARG A 153 22.15 -6.67 -25.26
N PRO A 154 21.84 -7.10 -24.02
CA PRO A 154 20.74 -6.53 -23.24
C PRO A 154 21.09 -5.12 -22.75
N LEU A 155 20.15 -4.18 -22.86
CA LEU A 155 20.25 -2.83 -22.30
C LEU A 155 18.98 -2.46 -21.53
N LEU A 156 19.14 -1.89 -20.34
CA LEU A 156 18.06 -1.34 -19.53
C LEU A 156 17.62 0.05 -20.00
N THR A 157 16.32 0.30 -20.00
CA THR A 157 15.68 1.57 -20.35
C THR A 157 14.71 2.04 -19.25
N ASP A 158 14.14 3.25 -19.40
CA ASP A 158 13.00 3.71 -18.59
C ASP A 158 13.18 3.73 -17.05
N PHE A 159 14.40 4.02 -16.59
CA PHE A 159 14.72 4.27 -15.18
C PHE A 159 13.74 5.26 -14.53
N GLN A 160 13.22 4.90 -13.36
CA GLN A 160 12.30 5.66 -12.51
C GLN A 160 10.94 6.05 -13.11
N GLN A 161 10.68 5.85 -14.40
CA GLN A 161 9.48 6.40 -15.04
C GLN A 161 8.18 5.71 -14.62
N ALA A 162 8.18 4.38 -14.44
CA ALA A 162 6.94 3.65 -14.12
C ALA A 162 6.47 3.87 -12.67
N SER A 163 7.38 4.07 -11.72
CA SER A 163 7.07 4.32 -10.30
C SER A 163 6.51 5.73 -10.04
N LEU A 164 6.51 6.59 -11.06
CA LEU A 164 6.00 7.96 -10.96
C LEU A 164 4.55 8.09 -11.39
N VAL A 165 4.02 7.15 -12.19
CA VAL A 165 2.68 7.20 -12.80
C VAL A 165 1.62 7.02 -11.70
N PRO A 166 0.79 8.05 -11.39
CA PRO A 166 -0.19 7.92 -10.31
C PRO A 166 -1.49 7.25 -10.79
N GLY A 167 -2.06 6.40 -9.95
CA GLY A 167 -3.25 5.58 -10.25
C GLY A 167 -2.98 4.09 -10.04
N GLU A 168 -3.87 3.23 -10.54
CA GLU A 168 -3.58 1.79 -10.61
C GLU A 168 -2.55 1.51 -11.72
N PRO A 169 -1.50 0.71 -11.46
CA PRO A 169 -0.54 0.31 -12.48
C PRO A 169 -1.19 -0.49 -13.60
N LEU A 170 -0.67 -0.36 -14.83
CA LEU A 170 -1.17 -1.16 -15.96
C LEU A 170 -1.07 -2.68 -15.69
N PRO A 171 -2.03 -3.50 -16.16
CA PRO A 171 -2.02 -4.94 -15.95
C PRO A 171 -0.74 -5.67 -16.40
N ALA A 172 -0.05 -5.15 -17.42
CA ALA A 172 1.23 -5.71 -17.88
C ALA A 172 2.40 -5.50 -16.88
N VAL A 173 2.32 -4.48 -16.02
CA VAL A 173 3.34 -4.11 -15.03
C VAL A 173 3.09 -4.82 -13.70
N LEU A 174 1.81 -5.00 -13.31
CA LEU A 174 1.40 -5.60 -12.03
C LEU A 174 2.16 -6.88 -11.62
N PRO A 175 2.43 -7.86 -12.51
CA PRO A 175 3.13 -9.09 -12.13
C PRO A 175 4.56 -8.89 -11.62
N TYR A 176 5.23 -7.80 -12.00
CA TYR A 176 6.63 -7.51 -11.65
C TYR A 176 6.77 -6.55 -10.46
N LEU A 177 5.69 -5.89 -10.04
CA LEU A 177 5.73 -4.98 -8.90
C LEU A 177 5.93 -5.76 -7.60
N SER A 178 6.81 -5.26 -6.74
CA SER A 178 7.01 -5.85 -5.42
C SER A 178 5.83 -5.54 -4.47
N PRO A 179 5.57 -6.41 -3.47
CA PRO A 179 4.50 -6.19 -2.51
C PRO A 179 4.55 -4.81 -1.85
N GLU A 180 5.74 -4.31 -1.49
CA GLU A 180 5.89 -2.98 -0.90
C GLU A 180 5.52 -1.84 -1.86
N GLN A 181 5.75 -1.98 -3.18
CA GLN A 181 5.29 -0.98 -4.16
C GLN A 181 3.76 -1.00 -4.30
N CYS A 182 3.14 -2.17 -4.25
CA CYS A 182 1.68 -2.31 -4.23
C CYS A 182 1.04 -1.80 -2.93
N ASP A 183 1.80 -1.78 -1.83
CA ASP A 183 1.48 -1.17 -0.53
C ASP A 183 1.73 0.37 -0.51
N GLY A 184 2.09 0.97 -1.66
CA GLY A 184 2.32 2.41 -1.81
C GLY A 184 3.66 2.91 -1.28
N LYS A 185 4.58 2.02 -0.87
CA LYS A 185 5.93 2.40 -0.42
C LYS A 185 6.80 2.74 -1.64
N ARG A 186 7.78 3.62 -1.43
CA ARG A 186 8.75 3.97 -2.49
C ARG A 186 9.62 2.73 -2.83
N PRO A 187 9.89 2.46 -4.12
CA PRO A 187 10.79 1.37 -4.49
C PRO A 187 12.22 1.64 -4.01
N ASN A 188 12.92 0.58 -3.64
CA ASN A 188 14.34 0.59 -3.28
C ASN A 188 15.11 -0.51 -4.05
N GLY A 189 16.40 -0.69 -3.77
CA GLY A 189 17.21 -1.70 -4.47
C GLY A 189 16.68 -3.14 -4.32
N ARG A 190 15.99 -3.47 -3.21
CA ARG A 190 15.36 -4.78 -2.99
C ARG A 190 14.01 -4.93 -3.68
N SER A 191 13.36 -3.84 -4.09
CA SER A 191 12.22 -3.87 -5.01
C SER A 191 12.68 -4.25 -6.42
N ASP A 192 13.82 -3.70 -6.88
CA ASP A 192 14.44 -4.08 -8.16
C ASP A 192 14.90 -5.56 -8.14
N VAL A 193 15.46 -6.06 -7.02
CA VAL A 193 15.77 -7.49 -6.85
C VAL A 193 14.53 -8.37 -7.02
N TYR A 194 13.39 -7.99 -6.43
CA TYR A 194 12.15 -8.74 -6.57
C TYR A 194 11.67 -8.78 -8.03
N ALA A 195 11.59 -7.62 -8.69
CA ALA A 195 11.17 -7.51 -10.08
C ALA A 195 12.08 -8.32 -11.02
N LEU A 196 13.39 -8.31 -10.76
CA LEU A 196 14.38 -9.11 -11.51
C LEU A 196 14.28 -10.62 -11.20
N GLY A 197 13.86 -10.98 -9.98
CA GLY A 197 13.50 -12.35 -9.61
C GLY A 197 12.29 -12.88 -10.37
N ILE A 198 11.21 -12.08 -10.47
CA ILE A 198 10.05 -12.38 -11.32
C ILE A 198 10.46 -12.52 -12.79
N MET A 199 11.34 -11.63 -13.28
CA MET A 199 11.88 -11.72 -14.63
C MET A 199 12.69 -13.00 -14.85
N LEU A 200 13.53 -13.41 -13.89
CA LEU A 200 14.29 -14.66 -13.93
C LEU A 200 13.38 -15.89 -13.97
N TYR A 201 12.35 -15.92 -13.13
CA TYR A 201 11.31 -16.95 -13.19
C TYR A 201 10.69 -17.02 -14.59
N HIS A 202 10.31 -15.86 -15.15
CA HIS A 202 9.60 -15.78 -16.42
C HIS A 202 10.46 -16.25 -17.60
N VAL A 203 11.73 -15.82 -17.70
CA VAL A 203 12.63 -16.28 -18.78
C VAL A 203 13.02 -17.75 -18.65
N CYS A 204 13.12 -18.30 -17.43
CA CYS A 204 13.49 -19.70 -17.23
C CYS A 204 12.33 -20.67 -17.52
N THR A 205 11.10 -20.29 -17.16
CA THR A 205 9.91 -21.15 -17.24
C THR A 205 8.99 -20.86 -18.44
N GLY A 206 9.15 -19.70 -19.09
CA GLY A 206 8.25 -19.21 -20.14
C GLY A 206 6.86 -18.80 -19.62
N ARG A 207 6.65 -18.69 -18.29
CA ARG A 207 5.39 -18.29 -17.67
C ARG A 207 5.62 -17.34 -16.51
N LEU A 208 4.67 -16.45 -16.24
CA LEU A 208 4.67 -15.66 -15.01
C LEU A 208 4.36 -16.53 -13.78
N PRO A 209 4.92 -16.23 -12.60
CA PRO A 209 4.58 -16.94 -11.35
C PRO A 209 3.20 -16.55 -10.82
N PHE A 210 2.73 -15.33 -11.14
CA PHE A 210 1.46 -14.76 -10.69
C PHE A 210 0.77 -14.01 -11.83
N GLN A 211 -0.56 -13.94 -11.81
CA GLN A 211 -1.37 -13.17 -12.77
C GLN A 211 -2.33 -12.19 -12.04
N PRO A 212 -1.80 -11.24 -11.24
CA PRO A 212 -2.61 -10.27 -10.51
C PRO A 212 -3.44 -9.39 -11.46
N GLN A 213 -4.68 -9.09 -11.08
CA GLN A 213 -5.55 -8.14 -11.80
C GLN A 213 -5.55 -6.75 -11.13
N SER A 214 -5.12 -6.68 -9.88
CA SER A 214 -5.01 -5.46 -9.07
C SER A 214 -3.79 -5.50 -8.14
N THR A 215 -3.42 -4.35 -7.58
CA THR A 215 -2.38 -4.26 -6.53
C THR A 215 -2.75 -5.07 -5.28
N ARG A 216 -4.06 -5.21 -4.99
CA ARG A 216 -4.56 -6.04 -3.88
C ARG A 216 -4.28 -7.53 -4.09
N ASP A 217 -4.31 -8.02 -5.33
CA ASP A 217 -3.98 -9.42 -5.63
C ASP A 217 -2.48 -9.69 -5.42
N VAL A 218 -1.62 -8.72 -5.75
CA VAL A 218 -0.19 -8.80 -5.41
C VAL A 218 0.00 -8.87 -3.89
N LEU A 219 -0.72 -8.04 -3.12
CA LEU A 219 -0.67 -8.00 -1.65
C LEU A 219 -1.29 -9.24 -0.97
N ALA A 220 -2.31 -9.85 -1.54
CA ALA A 220 -2.97 -11.06 -1.05
C ALA A 220 -2.32 -12.37 -1.56
N GLY A 221 -1.45 -12.29 -2.57
CA GLY A 221 -0.87 -13.45 -3.25
C GLY A 221 -0.10 -14.42 -2.33
N GLY A 222 -0.20 -15.71 -2.64
CA GLY A 222 0.49 -16.76 -1.90
C GLY A 222 1.98 -16.88 -2.22
N ALA A 223 2.57 -18.01 -1.83
CA ALA A 223 3.91 -18.40 -2.27
C ALA A 223 3.93 -18.62 -3.80
N PRO A 224 5.03 -18.29 -4.49
CA PRO A 224 5.15 -18.55 -5.92
C PRO A 224 5.15 -20.07 -6.22
N PRO A 225 4.67 -20.49 -7.40
CA PRO A 225 4.86 -21.87 -7.85
C PRO A 225 6.35 -22.22 -7.92
N VAL A 226 6.67 -23.49 -7.71
CA VAL A 226 8.05 -23.99 -7.72
C VAL A 226 8.56 -24.08 -9.17
N PRO A 227 9.62 -23.36 -9.59
CA PRO A 227 10.08 -23.33 -10.99
C PRO A 227 10.26 -24.72 -11.63
N ARG A 228 10.78 -25.69 -10.87
CA ARG A 228 11.03 -27.06 -11.36
C ARG A 228 9.76 -27.88 -11.59
N SER A 229 8.59 -27.46 -11.12
CA SER A 229 7.32 -28.11 -11.48
C SER A 229 6.86 -27.75 -12.91
N LEU A 230 7.38 -26.65 -13.47
CA LEU A 230 7.15 -26.24 -14.86
C LEU A 230 8.29 -26.68 -15.79
N ARG A 231 9.55 -26.61 -15.32
CA ARG A 231 10.73 -27.01 -16.08
C ARG A 231 11.71 -27.81 -15.20
N PRO A 232 11.63 -29.15 -15.18
CA PRO A 232 12.44 -30.00 -14.28
C PRO A 232 13.96 -29.86 -14.46
N GLU A 233 14.41 -29.41 -15.63
CA GLU A 233 15.81 -29.11 -15.98
C GLU A 233 16.45 -27.99 -15.13
N ILE A 234 15.64 -27.13 -14.51
CA ILE A 234 16.14 -26.02 -13.68
C ILE A 234 16.93 -26.60 -12.49
N PRO A 235 18.21 -26.21 -12.27
CA PRO A 235 18.96 -26.65 -11.10
C PRO A 235 18.32 -26.16 -9.80
N THR A 236 18.42 -26.97 -8.74
CA THR A 236 17.91 -26.64 -7.40
C THR A 236 18.49 -25.33 -6.84
N VAL A 237 19.74 -25.00 -7.17
CA VAL A 237 20.37 -23.75 -6.74
C VAL A 237 19.78 -22.54 -7.48
N LEU A 238 19.51 -22.66 -8.78
CA LEU A 238 18.86 -21.59 -9.56
C LEU A 238 17.41 -21.38 -9.11
N GLU A 239 16.68 -22.45 -8.81
CA GLU A 239 15.37 -22.40 -8.16
C GLU A 239 15.42 -21.66 -6.81
N ALA A 240 16.38 -21.98 -5.94
CA ALA A 240 16.54 -21.27 -4.67
C ALA A 240 16.87 -19.78 -4.86
N ILE A 241 17.65 -19.43 -5.90
CA ILE A 241 17.95 -18.03 -6.24
C ILE A 241 16.68 -17.27 -6.66
N ILE A 242 15.88 -17.86 -7.56
CA ILE A 242 14.60 -17.31 -8.01
C ILE A 242 13.65 -17.09 -6.82
N LEU A 243 13.45 -18.13 -6.01
CA LEU A 243 12.51 -18.10 -4.87
C LEU A 243 12.96 -17.11 -3.79
N LYS A 244 14.25 -17.00 -3.48
CA LYS A 244 14.77 -16.01 -2.53
C LYS A 244 14.61 -14.58 -3.05
N ALA A 245 14.88 -14.32 -4.33
CA ALA A 245 14.68 -12.99 -4.91
C ALA A 245 13.19 -12.56 -4.87
N MET A 246 12.29 -13.52 -5.11
CA MET A 246 10.83 -13.32 -5.08
C MET A 246 10.19 -13.45 -3.68
N ALA A 247 10.97 -13.49 -2.59
CA ALA A 247 10.41 -13.58 -1.25
C ALA A 247 9.50 -12.38 -0.96
N ARG A 248 8.29 -12.61 -0.44
CA ARG A 248 7.31 -11.53 -0.21
C ARG A 248 7.85 -10.50 0.78
N ASN A 249 8.45 -10.97 1.87
CA ASN A 249 9.12 -10.15 2.86
C ASN A 249 10.47 -9.62 2.33
N THR A 250 10.63 -8.30 2.33
CA THR A 250 11.84 -7.60 1.87
C THR A 250 13.11 -7.93 2.67
N ALA A 251 12.97 -8.45 3.89
CA ALA A 251 14.10 -8.94 4.70
C ALA A 251 14.59 -10.35 4.33
N GLU A 252 13.76 -11.16 3.66
CA GLU A 252 14.11 -12.52 3.22
C GLU A 252 14.79 -12.56 1.84
N ARG A 253 14.74 -11.45 1.10
CA ARG A 253 15.39 -11.27 -0.21
C ARG A 253 16.91 -11.13 -0.07
N TYR A 254 17.60 -11.08 -1.21
CA TYR A 254 18.99 -10.62 -1.25
C TYR A 254 19.10 -9.17 -0.75
N ARG A 255 20.13 -8.87 0.05
CA ARG A 255 20.27 -7.57 0.71
C ARG A 255 20.51 -6.42 -0.26
N SER A 256 21.12 -6.72 -1.41
CA SER A 256 21.51 -5.82 -2.48
C SER A 256 21.52 -6.55 -3.83
N MET A 257 21.58 -5.80 -4.93
CA MET A 257 21.71 -6.37 -6.28
C MET A 257 23.06 -7.09 -6.47
N GLU A 258 24.14 -6.64 -5.81
CA GLU A 258 25.43 -7.33 -5.82
C GLU A 258 25.37 -8.74 -5.24
N GLU A 259 24.62 -8.93 -4.13
CA GLU A 259 24.47 -10.26 -3.53
C GLU A 259 23.71 -11.18 -4.50
N PHE A 260 22.61 -10.70 -5.08
CA PHE A 260 21.85 -11.44 -6.10
C PHE A 260 22.72 -11.83 -7.31
N LEU A 261 23.45 -10.86 -7.87
CA LEU A 261 24.35 -11.07 -9.01
C LEU A 261 25.47 -12.08 -8.71
N LEU A 262 26.05 -12.04 -7.50
CA LEU A 262 27.10 -12.95 -7.08
C LEU A 262 26.62 -14.41 -7.09
N PHE A 263 25.42 -14.68 -6.59
CA PHE A 263 24.83 -16.02 -6.61
C PHE A 263 24.39 -16.42 -8.03
N LEU A 264 23.73 -15.53 -8.77
CA LEU A 264 23.27 -15.81 -10.13
C LEU A 264 24.42 -16.14 -11.07
N ARG A 265 25.49 -15.32 -11.11
CA ARG A 265 26.66 -15.53 -11.98
C ARG A 265 27.29 -16.91 -11.79
N ARG A 266 27.44 -17.36 -10.54
CA ARG A 266 28.01 -18.68 -10.18
C ARG A 266 27.20 -19.86 -10.72
N GLU A 267 25.89 -19.73 -10.86
CA GLU A 267 25.05 -20.80 -11.40
C GLU A 267 24.88 -20.72 -12.91
N VAL A 268 24.81 -19.51 -13.50
CA VAL A 268 24.69 -19.33 -14.95
C VAL A 268 25.85 -19.96 -15.71
N ASP A 269 27.08 -19.81 -15.20
CA ASP A 269 28.27 -20.38 -15.86
C ASP A 269 28.32 -21.92 -15.80
N LYS A 270 27.51 -22.56 -14.93
CA LYS A 270 27.36 -24.03 -14.83
C LYS A 270 26.22 -24.59 -15.67
N LEU A 271 25.30 -23.76 -16.18
CA LEU A 271 24.19 -24.24 -16.99
C LEU A 271 24.71 -24.87 -18.30
N PRO A 272 24.07 -25.93 -18.82
CA PRO A 272 24.45 -26.48 -20.12
C PRO A 272 24.33 -25.40 -21.22
N LEU A 273 25.14 -25.52 -22.27
CA LEU A 273 24.97 -24.68 -23.46
C LEU A 273 23.63 -25.02 -24.13
N ASP A 274 22.89 -23.99 -24.51
CA ASP A 274 21.57 -24.17 -25.12
C ASP A 274 21.71 -24.90 -26.47
N GLY A 275 21.02 -26.03 -26.63
CA GLY A 275 21.15 -26.92 -27.79
C GLY A 275 22.08 -28.13 -27.58
N ALA A 276 22.75 -28.26 -26.44
CA ALA A 276 23.42 -29.51 -26.06
C ALA A 276 22.38 -30.61 -25.75
N ALA A 277 22.55 -31.81 -26.34
CA ALA A 277 21.71 -32.95 -26.00
C ALA A 277 21.96 -33.38 -24.55
N PRO A 278 20.91 -33.78 -23.78
CA PRO A 278 21.09 -34.25 -22.42
C PRO A 278 21.91 -35.53 -22.41
N GLU A 279 23.08 -35.49 -21.77
CA GLU A 279 23.90 -36.67 -21.53
C GLU A 279 23.11 -37.65 -20.64
N PRO A 280 23.00 -38.94 -20.99
CA PRO A 280 22.20 -39.89 -20.24
C PRO A 280 22.76 -40.01 -18.80
N PRO A 281 21.89 -40.02 -17.77
CA PRO A 281 22.34 -40.05 -16.39
C PRO A 281 23.20 -41.29 -16.12
N PRO A 282 24.33 -41.17 -15.39
CA PRO A 282 25.17 -42.31 -15.09
C PRO A 282 24.36 -43.37 -14.31
N ALA A 283 24.45 -44.62 -14.76
CA ALA A 283 23.68 -45.71 -14.18
C ALA A 283 23.96 -45.83 -12.66
N PRO A 284 22.92 -45.98 -11.81
CA PRO A 284 23.12 -46.10 -10.38
C PRO A 284 23.93 -47.38 -10.08
N PRO A 285 24.84 -47.35 -9.08
CA PRO A 285 25.61 -48.52 -8.70
C PRO A 285 24.68 -49.64 -8.21
N PRO A 286 24.99 -50.92 -8.48
CA PRO A 286 24.13 -52.04 -8.12
C PRO A 286 23.97 -52.13 -6.60
N GLN A 287 22.72 -52.02 -6.13
CA GLN A 287 22.40 -52.18 -4.71
C GLN A 287 22.49 -53.66 -4.30
N PRO A 288 23.04 -53.98 -3.12
CA PRO A 288 23.01 -55.35 -2.60
C PRO A 288 21.57 -55.84 -2.38
N ALA A 289 21.27 -57.05 -2.82
CA ALA A 289 19.93 -57.63 -2.68
C ALA A 289 19.60 -57.90 -1.19
N VAL A 290 18.54 -57.26 -0.70
CA VAL A 290 17.96 -57.54 0.62
C VAL A 290 16.80 -58.53 0.46
N ALA A 291 16.83 -59.63 1.22
CA ALA A 291 15.83 -60.70 1.13
C ALA A 291 14.45 -60.28 1.67
N PRO A 292 13.34 -60.83 1.14
CA PRO A 292 11.98 -60.48 1.58
C PRO A 292 11.62 -61.11 2.93
N ALA A 293 10.98 -60.32 3.80
CA ALA A 293 10.38 -60.78 5.06
C ALA A 293 8.92 -61.26 4.85
N PRO A 294 8.42 -62.24 5.64
CA PRO A 294 7.15 -62.92 5.36
C PRO A 294 5.91 -62.12 5.77
N ALA A 295 4.83 -62.31 5.00
CA ALA A 295 3.52 -61.69 5.22
C ALA A 295 2.74 -62.30 6.41
N ARG A 296 1.90 -61.48 7.07
CA ARG A 296 0.86 -61.93 8.01
C ARG A 296 -0.53 -61.91 7.34
N PRO A 297 -1.43 -62.87 7.65
CA PRO A 297 -2.72 -63.01 7.00
C PRO A 297 -3.83 -62.15 7.64
N ALA A 298 -4.87 -61.85 6.85
CA ALA A 298 -6.08 -61.17 7.28
C ALA A 298 -7.15 -62.16 7.83
N PRO A 299 -8.03 -61.73 8.77
CA PRO A 299 -9.18 -62.50 9.21
C PRO A 299 -10.45 -62.21 8.37
N ALA A 300 -11.33 -63.23 8.26
CA ALA A 300 -12.57 -63.20 7.48
C ALA A 300 -13.82 -62.82 8.31
N ALA A 301 -15.01 -62.85 7.69
CA ALA A 301 -16.21 -62.11 8.12
C ALA A 301 -17.39 -62.95 8.70
N ALA A 302 -18.41 -62.23 9.18
CA ALA A 302 -19.82 -62.61 9.48
C ALA A 302 -20.11 -63.35 10.82
N PRO A 303 -21.36 -63.33 11.36
CA PRO A 303 -22.63 -62.82 10.80
C PRO A 303 -23.43 -61.84 11.70
N ALA A 304 -24.66 -61.49 11.30
CA ALA A 304 -25.55 -60.49 11.91
C ALA A 304 -26.67 -61.08 12.80
N ILE A 305 -27.24 -60.26 13.71
CA ILE A 305 -28.52 -60.48 14.43
C ILE A 305 -29.30 -59.14 14.47
N ALA A 306 -30.64 -59.20 14.48
CA ALA A 306 -31.56 -58.09 14.22
C ALA A 306 -32.50 -57.71 15.42
N GLY A 307 -33.20 -56.57 15.28
CA GLY A 307 -34.28 -56.07 16.17
C GLY A 307 -34.18 -54.55 16.38
N ALA A 308 -34.95 -53.67 15.71
CA ALA A 308 -36.39 -53.36 15.89
C ALA A 308 -36.67 -52.61 17.25
N ALA A 309 -37.44 -51.51 17.32
CA ALA A 309 -38.39 -50.90 16.37
C ALA A 309 -38.72 -49.39 16.62
N MET A 310 -39.24 -48.74 15.56
CA MET A 310 -40.30 -47.69 15.52
C MET A 310 -40.23 -46.35 16.30
N ALA A 311 -40.27 -45.24 15.54
CA ALA A 311 -41.36 -44.24 15.57
C ALA A 311 -41.42 -43.47 14.23
N ALA A 312 -42.59 -42.97 13.83
CA ALA A 312 -42.89 -42.54 12.44
C ALA A 312 -42.74 -41.02 12.16
N PRO A 313 -42.57 -40.60 10.88
CA PRO A 313 -42.62 -39.19 10.46
C PRO A 313 -43.96 -38.79 9.81
N ALA A 314 -44.59 -37.71 10.28
CA ALA A 314 -45.56 -36.89 9.55
C ALA A 314 -45.84 -35.57 10.32
N PRO A 315 -46.37 -34.50 9.69
CA PRO A 315 -46.54 -34.26 8.25
C PRO A 315 -45.70 -33.08 7.73
N ALA A 316 -45.67 -32.91 6.40
CA ALA A 316 -45.08 -31.73 5.78
C ALA A 316 -45.93 -30.47 6.04
N VAL A 317 -45.28 -29.38 6.47
CA VAL A 317 -45.84 -28.03 6.43
C VAL A 317 -45.10 -27.28 5.33
N ALA A 318 -45.83 -26.88 4.28
CA ALA A 318 -45.27 -26.06 3.22
C ALA A 318 -44.97 -24.64 3.72
N VAL A 319 -43.78 -24.15 3.39
CA VAL A 319 -43.36 -22.74 3.55
C VAL A 319 -42.91 -22.26 2.16
N PRO A 320 -43.30 -21.05 1.73
CA PRO A 320 -43.51 -20.79 0.30
C PRO A 320 -42.23 -20.52 -0.49
N ALA A 321 -42.36 -20.61 -1.80
CA ALA A 321 -41.30 -20.22 -2.74
C ALA A 321 -40.81 -18.78 -2.48
N PRO A 322 -39.49 -18.52 -2.43
CA PRO A 322 -38.98 -17.17 -2.45
C PRO A 322 -39.35 -16.50 -3.77
N ALA A 323 -39.78 -15.24 -3.69
CA ALA A 323 -40.33 -14.51 -4.83
C ALA A 323 -39.28 -14.19 -5.91
N SER A 324 -39.78 -14.04 -7.13
CA SER A 324 -39.06 -13.75 -8.37
C SER A 324 -37.99 -12.65 -8.31
N SER A 325 -36.75 -13.01 -8.65
CA SER A 325 -35.74 -12.13 -9.26
C SER A 325 -34.89 -12.92 -10.27
N SER A 326 -35.54 -13.47 -11.29
CA SER A 326 -34.94 -14.38 -12.28
C SER A 326 -34.45 -13.65 -13.54
N ASP A 327 -33.18 -13.24 -13.55
CA ASP A 327 -32.45 -12.85 -14.78
C ASP A 327 -31.09 -13.59 -14.92
N ALA A 328 -30.70 -14.39 -13.93
CA ALA A 328 -29.45 -15.16 -13.96
C ALA A 328 -29.59 -16.48 -14.71
N ASP A 329 -28.56 -16.84 -15.48
CA ASP A 329 -28.42 -18.13 -16.15
C ASP A 329 -28.27 -19.28 -15.14
N TYR A 330 -28.80 -20.45 -15.47
CA TYR A 330 -28.71 -21.64 -14.63
C TYR A 330 -28.60 -22.94 -15.44
N LEU A 331 -28.01 -23.96 -14.82
CA LEU A 331 -28.03 -25.33 -15.30
C LEU A 331 -29.18 -26.10 -14.65
N ILE A 332 -29.90 -26.88 -15.44
CA ILE A 332 -30.73 -27.99 -14.96
C ILE A 332 -29.87 -29.24 -15.03
N ILE A 333 -29.69 -29.90 -13.88
CA ILE A 333 -28.89 -31.09 -13.68
C ILE A 333 -29.84 -32.27 -13.50
N ARG A 334 -29.76 -33.26 -14.39
CA ARG A 334 -30.61 -34.46 -14.37
C ARG A 334 -29.76 -35.70 -14.15
N HIS A 335 -30.29 -36.63 -13.37
CA HIS A 335 -29.66 -37.92 -13.08
C HIS A 335 -30.77 -39.00 -13.01
N PRO A 336 -30.56 -40.24 -13.51
CA PRO A 336 -31.63 -41.24 -13.60
C PRO A 336 -32.28 -41.65 -12.28
N ARG A 337 -31.61 -41.41 -11.15
CA ARG A 337 -32.04 -41.83 -9.80
C ARG A 337 -32.20 -40.69 -8.79
N LEU A 338 -32.09 -39.42 -9.22
CA LEU A 338 -32.20 -38.25 -8.34
C LEU A 338 -33.16 -37.23 -8.94
N GLU A 339 -33.84 -36.46 -8.10
CA GLU A 339 -34.64 -35.32 -8.54
C GLU A 339 -33.78 -34.28 -9.29
N PRO A 340 -34.30 -33.61 -10.34
CA PRO A 340 -33.56 -32.58 -11.05
C PRO A 340 -33.12 -31.44 -10.13
N GLN A 341 -31.85 -31.06 -10.21
CA GLN A 341 -31.26 -29.99 -9.43
C GLN A 341 -30.99 -28.77 -10.30
N THR A 342 -31.02 -27.58 -9.71
CA THR A 342 -30.69 -26.32 -10.41
C THR A 342 -29.41 -25.74 -9.85
N PHE A 343 -28.46 -25.39 -10.71
CA PHE A 343 -27.20 -24.74 -10.33
C PHE A 343 -27.06 -23.38 -11.04
N LEU A 344 -26.86 -22.30 -10.28
CA LEU A 344 -26.85 -20.95 -10.81
C LEU A 344 -25.45 -20.57 -11.32
N LEU A 345 -25.36 -20.10 -12.57
CA LEU A 345 -24.09 -19.81 -13.26
C LEU A 345 -23.54 -18.43 -12.86
N HIS A 346 -22.94 -18.36 -11.68
CA HIS A 346 -22.53 -17.11 -11.01
C HIS A 346 -21.03 -16.74 -11.10
N LYS A 347 -20.19 -17.59 -11.67
CA LYS A 347 -18.73 -17.37 -11.82
C LYS A 347 -18.34 -17.36 -13.29
N TRP A 348 -17.31 -16.60 -13.67
CA TRP A 348 -16.80 -16.57 -15.05
C TRP A 348 -16.23 -17.93 -15.49
N LEU A 349 -15.61 -18.65 -14.57
CA LEU A 349 -15.14 -20.02 -14.73
C LEU A 349 -15.85 -20.91 -13.70
N ILE A 350 -16.39 -22.05 -14.14
CA ILE A 350 -17.07 -23.03 -13.29
C ILE A 350 -16.49 -24.41 -13.60
N THR A 351 -15.88 -25.06 -12.61
CA THR A 351 -15.30 -26.40 -12.72
C THR A 351 -16.32 -27.47 -12.33
N ILE A 352 -16.35 -28.58 -13.06
CA ILE A 352 -17.29 -29.70 -12.90
C ILE A 352 -16.48 -31.00 -12.71
N GLY A 353 -16.76 -31.76 -11.66
CA GLY A 353 -16.06 -33.03 -11.41
C GLY A 353 -16.43 -33.71 -10.09
N LEU A 354 -15.73 -34.79 -9.78
CA LEU A 354 -15.94 -35.61 -8.58
C LEU A 354 -15.22 -35.06 -7.33
N GLN A 355 -14.13 -34.30 -7.49
CA GLN A 355 -13.41 -33.72 -6.36
C GLN A 355 -14.18 -32.56 -5.71
N ARG A 356 -14.02 -32.39 -4.39
CA ARG A 356 -14.74 -31.40 -3.57
C ARG A 356 -14.29 -29.95 -3.79
N ASP A 357 -13.21 -29.72 -4.53
CA ASP A 357 -12.72 -28.40 -4.92
C ASP A 357 -13.32 -27.91 -6.26
N ASN A 358 -14.12 -28.73 -6.95
CA ASN A 358 -14.89 -28.27 -8.10
C ASN A 358 -16.09 -27.42 -7.67
N ASP A 359 -16.46 -26.44 -8.50
CA ASP A 359 -17.61 -25.56 -8.29
C ASP A 359 -18.95 -26.30 -8.36
N LEU A 360 -19.04 -27.29 -9.25
CA LEU A 360 -20.15 -28.24 -9.36
C LEU A 360 -19.63 -29.66 -9.13
N VAL A 361 -19.92 -30.20 -7.94
CA VAL A 361 -19.51 -31.56 -7.56
C VAL A 361 -20.58 -32.57 -7.96
N LEU A 362 -20.22 -33.53 -8.82
CA LEU A 362 -21.11 -34.60 -9.30
C LEU A 362 -20.53 -35.97 -8.92
N THR A 363 -21.34 -36.82 -8.30
CA THR A 363 -20.88 -38.02 -7.56
C THR A 363 -21.30 -39.36 -8.18
N GLY A 364 -22.09 -39.34 -9.25
CA GLY A 364 -22.50 -40.53 -10.02
C GLY A 364 -21.40 -41.16 -10.88
N GLU A 365 -21.69 -42.33 -11.43
CA GLU A 365 -20.70 -43.13 -12.16
C GLU A 365 -20.26 -42.46 -13.47
N GLY A 366 -19.00 -42.68 -13.84
CA GLY A 366 -18.38 -42.12 -15.04
C GLY A 366 -17.85 -40.68 -14.91
N VAL A 367 -18.04 -39.99 -13.77
CA VAL A 367 -17.52 -38.62 -13.58
C VAL A 367 -16.05 -38.63 -13.11
N ALA A 368 -15.16 -37.98 -13.87
CA ALA A 368 -13.75 -37.82 -13.51
C ALA A 368 -13.51 -36.81 -12.36
N ALA A 369 -12.33 -36.91 -11.71
CA ALA A 369 -11.90 -36.05 -10.61
C ALA A 369 -12.07 -34.55 -10.90
N LYS A 370 -11.60 -34.12 -12.07
CA LYS A 370 -11.84 -32.83 -12.71
C LYS A 370 -12.26 -33.17 -14.14
N HIS A 371 -13.54 -33.02 -14.46
CA HIS A 371 -14.14 -33.60 -15.67
C HIS A 371 -14.19 -32.58 -16.80
N ALA A 372 -14.86 -31.46 -16.56
CA ALA A 372 -15.08 -30.41 -17.53
C ALA A 372 -15.11 -29.04 -16.84
N ARG A 373 -14.89 -27.97 -17.59
CA ARG A 373 -15.09 -26.61 -17.09
C ARG A 373 -15.92 -25.79 -18.08
N LEU A 374 -16.64 -24.82 -17.54
CA LEU A 374 -17.41 -23.84 -18.28
C LEU A 374 -16.69 -22.50 -18.20
N GLU A 375 -16.41 -21.91 -19.36
CA GLU A 375 -15.83 -20.57 -19.49
C GLU A 375 -16.86 -19.62 -20.10
N ARG A 376 -17.11 -18.50 -19.44
CA ARG A 376 -17.99 -17.46 -19.96
C ARG A 376 -17.29 -16.71 -21.10
N THR A 377 -18.05 -16.37 -22.12
CA THR A 377 -17.63 -15.60 -23.30
C THR A 377 -18.72 -14.58 -23.65
N ASP A 378 -18.41 -13.64 -24.54
CA ASP A 378 -19.38 -12.65 -25.03
C ASP A 378 -20.54 -13.30 -25.83
N ALA A 379 -20.38 -14.55 -26.28
CA ALA A 379 -21.36 -15.30 -27.05
C ALA A 379 -22.17 -16.34 -26.24
N GLY A 380 -21.86 -16.52 -24.94
CA GLY A 380 -22.45 -17.56 -24.10
C GLY A 380 -21.39 -18.31 -23.28
N TRP A 381 -21.55 -19.62 -23.14
CA TRP A 381 -20.59 -20.47 -22.40
C TRP A 381 -19.85 -21.39 -23.36
N ASN A 382 -18.53 -21.46 -23.22
CA ASN A 382 -17.74 -22.54 -23.79
C ASN A 382 -17.67 -23.68 -22.78
N LEU A 383 -17.82 -24.91 -23.25
CA LEU A 383 -17.62 -26.13 -22.50
C LEU A 383 -16.29 -26.76 -22.94
N ILE A 384 -15.45 -27.10 -21.97
CA ILE A 384 -14.13 -27.70 -22.21
C ILE A 384 -14.02 -28.99 -21.41
N ASP A 385 -13.75 -30.11 -22.09
CA ASP A 385 -13.39 -31.37 -21.44
C ASP A 385 -11.93 -31.28 -20.94
N MET A 386 -11.68 -31.59 -19.67
CA MET A 386 -10.34 -31.46 -19.05
C MET A 386 -9.53 -32.77 -19.10
N GLY A 387 -9.64 -33.53 -20.19
CA GLY A 387 -8.99 -34.84 -20.34
C GLY A 387 -9.70 -35.93 -19.56
N SER A 388 -11.04 -35.92 -19.55
CA SER A 388 -11.83 -36.88 -18.79
C SER A 388 -11.78 -38.28 -19.42
N LEU A 389 -11.61 -39.31 -18.58
CA LEU A 389 -11.48 -40.70 -19.03
C LEU A 389 -12.70 -41.25 -19.81
N ASN A 390 -13.89 -40.68 -19.57
CA ASN A 390 -15.14 -41.14 -20.18
C ASN A 390 -15.69 -40.17 -21.25
N GLY A 391 -15.07 -38.99 -21.39
CA GLY A 391 -15.46 -37.94 -22.31
C GLY A 391 -16.69 -37.13 -21.88
N THR A 392 -16.65 -35.83 -22.19
CA THR A 392 -17.81 -34.95 -22.22
C THR A 392 -18.48 -35.00 -23.60
N TYR A 393 -19.81 -35.06 -23.65
CA TYR A 393 -20.58 -35.09 -24.89
C TYR A 393 -21.54 -33.91 -24.96
N LEU A 394 -21.56 -33.17 -26.07
CA LEU A 394 -22.52 -32.09 -26.37
C LEU A 394 -23.42 -32.54 -27.52
N GLU A 395 -24.74 -32.56 -27.32
CA GLU A 395 -25.72 -33.08 -28.31
C GLU A 395 -25.35 -34.49 -28.84
N GLY A 396 -24.74 -35.32 -27.99
CA GLY A 396 -24.28 -36.67 -28.34
C GLY A 396 -22.93 -36.75 -29.07
N SER A 397 -22.33 -35.62 -29.44
CA SER A 397 -20.97 -35.57 -30.02
C SER A 397 -19.92 -35.44 -28.92
N GLN A 398 -18.90 -36.29 -28.92
CA GLN A 398 -17.81 -36.22 -27.93
C GLN A 398 -16.91 -35.02 -28.21
N LEU A 399 -16.59 -34.25 -27.16
CA LEU A 399 -15.68 -33.12 -27.25
C LEU A 399 -14.22 -33.59 -27.27
N LEU A 400 -13.35 -32.82 -27.92
CA LEU A 400 -11.89 -32.99 -27.82
C LEU A 400 -11.39 -32.40 -26.49
N ALA A 401 -10.46 -33.09 -25.84
CA ALA A 401 -9.86 -32.62 -24.59
C ALA A 401 -9.12 -31.28 -24.79
N ASP A 402 -9.24 -30.39 -23.81
CA ASP A 402 -8.68 -29.03 -23.76
C ASP A 402 -9.08 -28.09 -24.92
N MET A 403 -10.00 -28.49 -25.80
CA MET A 403 -10.55 -27.65 -26.88
C MET A 403 -11.85 -26.98 -26.42
N PRO A 404 -11.96 -25.63 -26.47
CA PRO A 404 -13.19 -24.94 -26.09
C PRO A 404 -14.29 -25.03 -27.14
N GLU A 405 -15.44 -25.59 -26.75
CA GLU A 405 -16.59 -25.80 -27.64
C GLU A 405 -17.79 -24.94 -27.23
N PRO A 406 -18.34 -24.08 -28.11
CA PRO A 406 -19.45 -23.19 -27.77
C PRO A 406 -20.76 -23.94 -27.45
N TRP A 407 -21.19 -23.88 -26.19
CA TRP A 407 -22.44 -24.42 -25.70
C TRP A 407 -23.56 -23.37 -25.73
N LYS A 408 -24.73 -23.69 -26.30
CA LYS A 408 -25.88 -22.79 -26.44
C LYS A 408 -27.03 -23.15 -25.49
N PRO A 409 -27.91 -22.20 -25.11
CA PRO A 409 -29.03 -22.49 -24.23
C PRO A 409 -29.95 -23.56 -24.82
N GLY A 410 -30.38 -24.51 -23.99
CA GLY A 410 -31.24 -25.63 -24.37
C GLY A 410 -30.53 -26.83 -25.00
N GLN A 411 -29.22 -26.75 -25.27
CA GLN A 411 -28.44 -27.93 -25.67
C GLN A 411 -28.11 -28.81 -24.45
N LEU A 412 -28.16 -30.12 -24.66
CA LEU A 412 -27.89 -31.14 -23.66
C LEU A 412 -26.41 -31.55 -23.68
N VAL A 413 -25.80 -31.50 -22.50
CA VAL A 413 -24.44 -31.99 -22.23
C VAL A 413 -24.52 -33.24 -21.38
N LYS A 414 -23.83 -34.30 -21.75
CA LYS A 414 -23.74 -35.55 -20.98
C LYS A 414 -22.33 -35.76 -20.46
N LEU A 415 -22.22 -36.08 -19.18
CA LEU A 415 -20.97 -36.48 -18.52
C LEU A 415 -21.27 -37.54 -17.45
N GLY A 416 -20.72 -38.73 -17.63
CA GLY A 416 -21.12 -39.92 -16.84
C GLY A 416 -22.63 -40.23 -16.96
N GLU A 417 -23.27 -40.50 -15.83
CA GLU A 417 -24.73 -40.67 -15.73
C GLU A 417 -25.54 -39.35 -15.75
N TYR A 418 -24.91 -38.17 -15.76
CA TYR A 418 -25.60 -36.88 -15.69
C TYR A 418 -25.88 -36.27 -17.06
N THR A 419 -27.03 -35.61 -17.18
CA THR A 419 -27.34 -34.67 -18.26
C THR A 419 -27.51 -33.27 -17.71
N LEU A 420 -26.76 -32.32 -18.25
CA LEU A 420 -26.81 -30.89 -17.95
C LEU A 420 -27.52 -30.15 -19.10
N GLU A 421 -28.36 -29.18 -18.76
CA GLU A 421 -29.01 -28.29 -19.73
C GLU A 421 -28.84 -26.83 -19.27
N TRP A 422 -28.18 -25.99 -20.06
CA TRP A 422 -28.13 -24.55 -19.78
C TRP A 422 -29.45 -23.88 -20.16
N ARG A 423 -30.07 -23.17 -19.22
CA ARG A 423 -31.20 -22.27 -19.44
C ARG A 423 -30.78 -20.83 -19.13
N SER A 424 -31.08 -19.92 -20.06
CA SER A 424 -30.86 -18.48 -19.87
C SER A 424 -31.97 -17.86 -19.03
N GLY A 425 -31.63 -17.00 -18.08
CA GLY A 425 -32.59 -16.34 -17.18
C GLY A 425 -33.61 -15.45 -17.92
N LEU A 426 -33.17 -14.84 -19.04
CA LEU A 426 -33.93 -13.88 -19.85
C LEU A 426 -35.10 -14.49 -20.67
N ALA A 427 -35.33 -15.81 -20.62
CA ALA A 427 -36.17 -16.53 -21.58
C ALA A 427 -37.66 -16.73 -21.18
N GLN A 428 -38.28 -15.82 -20.41
CA GLN A 428 -39.73 -15.84 -20.15
C GLN A 428 -40.44 -14.46 -20.22
N LYS A 429 -40.27 -13.75 -21.34
CA LYS A 429 -41.37 -12.95 -21.91
C LYS A 429 -41.11 -12.65 -23.39
N ALA A 430 -41.85 -13.33 -24.28
CA ALA A 430 -41.91 -12.98 -25.69
C ALA A 430 -43.07 -12.00 -25.93
N PRO A 431 -42.83 -10.68 -26.04
CA PRO A 431 -43.79 -9.81 -26.70
C PRO A 431 -43.86 -10.17 -28.18
N LYS A 432 -45.08 -10.43 -28.63
CA LYS A 432 -45.48 -10.76 -30.01
C LYS A 432 -44.82 -9.81 -31.02
N ALA A 433 -44.33 -10.37 -32.14
CA ALA A 433 -43.58 -9.63 -33.17
C ALA A 433 -44.26 -8.31 -33.57
N ALA A 434 -43.56 -7.20 -33.35
CA ALA A 434 -43.93 -5.89 -33.85
C ALA A 434 -43.11 -5.59 -35.11
N MET A 435 -43.81 -5.12 -36.14
CA MET A 435 -43.29 -4.75 -37.46
C MET A 435 -42.14 -3.73 -37.33
N PRO A 436 -41.06 -3.80 -38.14
CA PRO A 436 -40.01 -2.79 -38.09
C PRO A 436 -40.60 -1.39 -38.39
N PRO A 437 -40.18 -0.34 -37.66
CA PRO A 437 -40.59 1.03 -37.99
C PRO A 437 -40.02 1.41 -39.37
N PRO A 438 -40.66 2.33 -40.09
CA PRO A 438 -40.23 2.70 -41.43
C PRO A 438 -38.80 3.28 -41.38
N VAL A 439 -37.95 2.80 -42.29
CA VAL A 439 -36.75 3.54 -42.68
C VAL A 439 -37.24 4.86 -43.26
N VAL A 440 -36.97 5.95 -42.55
CA VAL A 440 -37.17 7.30 -43.08
C VAL A 440 -36.03 7.56 -44.05
N ASP A 441 -36.24 7.17 -45.30
CA ASP A 441 -35.36 7.53 -46.41
C ASP A 441 -35.55 9.02 -46.74
N THR A 442 -34.56 9.83 -46.39
CA THR A 442 -34.46 11.24 -46.81
C THR A 442 -33.10 11.57 -47.43
N GLY A 443 -32.27 10.57 -47.74
CA GLY A 443 -30.91 10.86 -48.17
C GLY A 443 -30.08 9.63 -48.56
N ARG A 444 -29.25 9.83 -49.58
CA ARG A 444 -28.30 8.85 -50.14
C ARG A 444 -27.08 8.60 -49.24
N LEU A 445 -27.27 8.64 -47.92
CA LEU A 445 -26.29 8.34 -46.89
C LEU A 445 -26.94 7.34 -45.93
N TYR A 446 -26.38 6.14 -45.81
CA TYR A 446 -26.93 5.07 -44.98
C TYR A 446 -26.05 4.84 -43.75
N MET A 447 -26.65 4.52 -42.61
CA MET A 447 -25.94 4.15 -41.38
C MET A 447 -26.64 3.01 -40.63
N ARG A 448 -25.86 2.04 -40.13
CA ARG A 448 -26.34 0.87 -39.41
C ARG A 448 -25.40 0.52 -38.25
N MET A 449 -25.95 0.29 -37.07
CA MET A 449 -25.20 -0.12 -35.87
C MET A 449 -25.24 -1.65 -35.69
N GLN A 450 -24.12 -2.26 -35.28
CA GLN A 450 -24.07 -3.66 -34.83
C GLN A 450 -23.16 -3.86 -33.60
N PRO A 451 -23.60 -4.57 -32.54
CA PRO A 451 -25.00 -4.91 -32.26
C PRO A 451 -25.81 -3.65 -31.94
N THR A 452 -27.13 -3.67 -32.17
CA THR A 452 -28.02 -2.55 -31.79
C THR A 452 -28.36 -2.53 -30.30
N GLN A 453 -28.05 -3.62 -29.58
CA GLN A 453 -28.19 -3.75 -28.14
C GLN A 453 -26.82 -3.98 -27.52
N LEU A 454 -26.47 -3.14 -26.55
CA LEU A 454 -25.24 -3.14 -25.79
C LEU A 454 -25.55 -3.36 -24.32
N THR A 455 -24.64 -4.00 -23.60
CA THR A 455 -24.75 -4.23 -22.16
C THR A 455 -23.40 -3.98 -21.52
N THR A 456 -23.35 -3.30 -20.37
CA THR A 456 -22.11 -3.02 -19.64
C THR A 456 -22.34 -2.85 -18.14
N HIS A 457 -21.27 -2.89 -17.36
CA HIS A 457 -21.24 -2.38 -16.00
C HIS A 457 -20.72 -0.93 -15.98
N ALA A 458 -21.18 -0.14 -15.01
CA ALA A 458 -20.65 1.19 -14.78
C ALA A 458 -19.13 1.12 -14.50
N GLY A 459 -18.34 1.82 -15.33
CA GLY A 459 -16.88 1.80 -15.37
C GLY A 459 -16.28 1.00 -16.53
N LEU A 460 -17.05 0.11 -17.17
CA LEU A 460 -16.57 -0.76 -18.26
C LEU A 460 -17.06 -0.28 -19.65
N PRO A 461 -16.26 -0.46 -20.71
CA PRO A 461 -16.67 -0.14 -22.07
C PRO A 461 -17.60 -1.20 -22.67
N ALA A 462 -18.67 -0.75 -23.33
CA ALA A 462 -19.44 -1.53 -24.32
C ALA A 462 -19.07 -1.08 -25.73
N GLN A 463 -18.86 -2.04 -26.64
CA GLN A 463 -18.39 -1.78 -28.01
C GLN A 463 -19.43 -2.17 -29.05
N ALA A 464 -19.55 -1.35 -30.09
CA ALA A 464 -20.30 -1.62 -31.31
C ALA A 464 -19.48 -1.18 -32.53
N VAL A 465 -20.00 -1.45 -33.72
CA VAL A 465 -19.54 -0.86 -34.98
C VAL A 465 -20.68 -0.12 -35.67
N LEU A 466 -20.34 1.00 -36.30
CA LEU A 466 -21.22 1.76 -37.19
C LEU A 466 -20.76 1.53 -38.62
N GLU A 467 -21.59 0.86 -39.41
CA GLU A 467 -21.43 0.82 -40.86
C GLU A 467 -22.05 2.08 -41.46
N ILE A 468 -21.28 2.84 -42.23
CA ILE A 468 -21.73 4.04 -42.91
C ILE A 468 -21.44 3.89 -44.40
N GLU A 469 -22.42 4.19 -45.25
CA GLU A 469 -22.32 4.00 -46.70
C GLU A 469 -22.81 5.25 -47.45
N ASN A 470 -21.94 5.79 -48.32
CA ASN A 470 -22.29 6.92 -49.17
C ASN A 470 -22.84 6.43 -50.52
N GLN A 471 -24.15 6.49 -50.70
CA GLN A 471 -24.84 6.14 -51.94
C GLN A 471 -25.04 7.37 -52.88
N THR A 472 -24.45 8.53 -52.57
CA THR A 472 -24.41 9.66 -53.52
C THR A 472 -23.39 9.42 -54.64
N GLY A 473 -23.59 10.07 -55.78
CA GLY A 473 -22.59 10.14 -56.85
C GLY A 473 -21.45 11.14 -56.59
N ARG A 474 -21.22 11.59 -55.35
CA ARG A 474 -20.19 12.56 -54.97
C ARG A 474 -19.49 12.15 -53.66
N GLY A 475 -18.31 12.71 -53.39
CA GLY A 475 -17.70 12.55 -52.08
C GLY A 475 -18.50 13.29 -50.99
N LEU A 476 -18.64 12.69 -49.81
CA LEU A 476 -19.22 13.31 -48.62
C LEU A 476 -18.17 13.41 -47.51
N SER A 477 -18.30 14.44 -46.68
CA SER A 477 -17.59 14.57 -45.41
C SER A 477 -18.64 14.52 -44.30
N VAL A 478 -18.49 13.63 -43.32
CA VAL A 478 -19.53 13.28 -42.36
C VAL A 478 -19.03 13.41 -40.93
N THR A 479 -19.83 14.07 -40.10
CA THR A 479 -19.63 14.23 -38.65
C THR A 479 -20.62 13.33 -37.90
N LEU A 480 -20.16 12.65 -36.84
CA LEU A 480 -21.00 11.78 -36.00
C LEU A 480 -21.42 12.46 -34.69
N GLY A 481 -22.64 12.21 -34.26
CA GLY A 481 -23.20 12.67 -32.99
C GLY A 481 -23.98 11.57 -32.26
N VAL A 482 -24.09 11.69 -30.94
CA VAL A 482 -24.87 10.81 -30.07
C VAL A 482 -25.95 11.60 -29.34
N MET A 483 -27.14 11.02 -29.23
CA MET A 483 -28.27 11.58 -28.46
C MET A 483 -28.87 10.52 -27.54
N GLY A 484 -29.38 10.91 -26.38
CA GLY A 484 -30.08 10.00 -25.43
C GLY A 484 -29.18 9.38 -24.36
N ILE A 485 -27.86 9.44 -24.53
CA ILE A 485 -26.86 9.21 -23.47
C ILE A 485 -25.92 10.42 -23.37
N PRO A 486 -25.30 10.68 -22.20
CA PRO A 486 -24.36 11.78 -22.04
C PRO A 486 -23.14 11.64 -22.98
N PRO A 487 -22.76 12.69 -23.74
CA PRO A 487 -21.64 12.62 -24.70
C PRO A 487 -20.32 12.14 -24.08
N GLN A 488 -20.07 12.50 -22.81
CA GLN A 488 -18.88 12.09 -22.06
C GLN A 488 -18.82 10.59 -21.72
N TRP A 489 -19.87 9.81 -22.00
CA TRP A 489 -19.81 8.35 -21.94
C TRP A 489 -19.29 7.74 -23.24
N VAL A 490 -19.27 8.48 -24.35
CA VAL A 490 -18.84 7.95 -25.65
C VAL A 490 -17.33 8.17 -25.82
N ALA A 491 -16.58 7.06 -25.85
CA ALA A 491 -15.13 7.04 -25.99
C ALA A 491 -14.71 7.01 -27.46
N VAL A 492 -15.23 7.94 -28.27
CA VAL A 492 -15.00 7.97 -29.72
C VAL A 492 -14.63 9.37 -30.18
N GLU A 493 -13.40 9.54 -30.64
CA GLU A 493 -13.09 10.54 -31.67
C GLU A 493 -13.33 9.90 -33.04
N PRO A 494 -14.22 10.49 -33.86
CA PRO A 494 -14.05 10.51 -35.29
C PRO A 494 -13.83 11.95 -35.71
N GLY A 495 -12.61 12.27 -36.12
CA GLY A 495 -12.40 13.38 -37.04
C GLY A 495 -13.23 13.19 -38.31
N LEU A 496 -13.39 14.27 -39.08
CA LEU A 496 -14.25 14.34 -40.26
C LEU A 496 -14.10 13.11 -41.19
N ILE A 497 -15.17 12.31 -41.33
CA ILE A 497 -15.12 11.06 -42.09
C ILE A 497 -15.36 11.37 -43.58
N HIS A 498 -14.35 11.16 -44.40
CA HIS A 498 -14.47 11.29 -45.86
C HIS A 498 -14.93 9.97 -46.50
N LEU A 499 -16.06 10.02 -47.21
CA LEU A 499 -16.66 8.89 -47.93
C LEU A 499 -16.71 9.17 -49.42
N SER A 500 -16.03 8.38 -50.23
CA SER A 500 -16.13 8.41 -51.70
C SER A 500 -17.51 7.91 -52.16
N PRO A 501 -17.92 8.18 -53.42
CA PRO A 501 -19.14 7.58 -53.98
C PRO A 501 -19.12 6.05 -53.85
N GLN A 502 -20.25 5.46 -53.42
CA GLN A 502 -20.43 4.02 -53.18
C GLN A 502 -19.48 3.41 -52.12
N GLN A 503 -18.77 4.22 -51.35
CA GLN A 503 -17.86 3.72 -50.30
C GLN A 503 -18.63 3.37 -49.02
N LYS A 504 -18.40 2.16 -48.53
CA LYS A 504 -18.80 1.69 -47.19
C LYS A 504 -17.60 1.75 -46.24
N VAL A 505 -17.79 2.28 -45.04
CA VAL A 505 -16.79 2.37 -43.96
C VAL A 505 -17.39 1.78 -42.69
N VAL A 506 -16.55 1.12 -41.88
CA VAL A 506 -16.92 0.59 -40.57
C VAL A 506 -16.15 1.39 -39.51
N VAL A 507 -16.87 2.04 -38.60
CA VAL A 507 -16.32 2.88 -37.53
C VAL A 507 -16.57 2.18 -36.19
N PRO A 508 -15.54 1.85 -35.40
CA PRO A 508 -15.74 1.33 -34.05
C PRO A 508 -16.33 2.42 -33.14
N PHE A 509 -17.28 2.03 -32.30
CA PHE A 509 -18.01 2.92 -31.41
C PHE A 509 -18.04 2.34 -30.01
N THR A 510 -17.60 3.10 -29.01
CA THR A 510 -17.48 2.63 -27.61
C THR A 510 -18.25 3.55 -26.66
N ILE A 511 -19.05 2.97 -25.77
CA ILE A 511 -19.68 3.66 -24.65
C ILE A 511 -19.12 3.11 -23.34
N GLN A 512 -18.53 3.97 -22.52
CA GLN A 512 -18.04 3.68 -21.17
C GLN A 512 -18.72 4.61 -20.17
N PRO A 513 -19.86 4.21 -19.57
CA PRO A 513 -20.46 4.95 -18.46
C PRO A 513 -19.51 4.96 -17.26
N PRO A 514 -19.39 6.05 -16.48
CA PRO A 514 -18.51 6.11 -15.31
C PRO A 514 -19.03 5.23 -14.18
N ARG A 515 -18.12 4.69 -13.34
CA ARG A 515 -18.50 3.94 -12.13
C ARG A 515 -18.96 4.88 -11.00
N HIS A 516 -20.15 5.43 -11.16
CA HIS A 516 -20.73 6.45 -10.29
C HIS A 516 -22.26 6.37 -10.32
N HIS A 517 -22.95 6.88 -9.29
CA HIS A 517 -24.42 6.84 -9.21
C HIS A 517 -25.12 7.56 -10.38
N SER A 518 -24.43 8.47 -11.07
CA SER A 518 -24.93 9.15 -12.28
C SER A 518 -25.06 8.23 -13.51
N ALA A 519 -24.42 7.06 -13.53
CA ALA A 519 -24.59 6.05 -14.57
C ALA A 519 -25.71 5.08 -14.22
N ALA A 520 -26.94 5.61 -14.06
CA ALA A 520 -28.10 4.90 -13.55
C ALA A 520 -28.31 3.51 -14.20
N ALA A 521 -28.58 2.50 -13.37
CA ALA A 521 -28.82 1.15 -13.84
C ALA A 521 -30.12 1.04 -14.66
N GLY A 522 -30.14 0.13 -15.64
CA GLY A 522 -31.29 -0.11 -16.51
C GLY A 522 -31.01 0.23 -17.98
N LEU A 523 -32.10 0.35 -18.74
CA LEU A 523 -32.08 0.49 -20.20
C LEU A 523 -32.08 1.95 -20.66
N HIS A 524 -31.01 2.37 -21.31
CA HIS A 524 -30.86 3.67 -21.95
C HIS A 524 -31.08 3.53 -23.45
N GLN A 525 -32.03 4.28 -24.01
CA GLN A 525 -32.23 4.38 -25.46
C GLN A 525 -31.38 5.52 -26.00
N PHE A 526 -30.57 5.27 -27.02
CA PHE A 526 -29.77 6.30 -27.67
C PHE A 526 -29.91 6.27 -29.19
N LYS A 527 -29.48 7.36 -29.84
CA LYS A 527 -29.45 7.51 -31.28
C LYS A 527 -28.06 7.96 -31.70
N MET A 528 -27.56 7.36 -32.76
CA MET A 528 -26.39 7.84 -33.49
C MET A 528 -26.88 8.60 -34.73
N GLU A 529 -26.43 9.84 -34.88
CA GLU A 529 -26.66 10.67 -36.05
C GLU A 529 -25.35 10.83 -36.82
N ALA A 530 -25.43 10.73 -38.15
CA ALA A 530 -24.35 11.02 -39.07
C ALA A 530 -24.82 12.13 -40.01
N ARG A 531 -24.11 13.26 -40.03
CA ARG A 531 -24.52 14.46 -40.76
C ARG A 531 -23.43 14.90 -41.73
N ALA A 532 -23.80 15.12 -42.98
CA ALA A 532 -22.87 15.64 -43.98
C ALA A 532 -22.59 17.13 -43.78
N ASP A 533 -21.32 17.53 -43.84
CA ASP A 533 -20.88 18.93 -43.70
C ASP A 533 -21.37 19.84 -44.85
N LYS A 534 -21.58 19.25 -46.04
CA LYS A 534 -21.94 19.98 -47.28
C LYS A 534 -23.17 19.37 -47.97
N GLY A 535 -24.32 19.51 -47.33
CA GLY A 535 -25.60 19.14 -47.92
C GLY A 535 -26.72 19.04 -46.90
N ALA A 536 -27.76 18.29 -47.26
CA ALA A 536 -28.91 17.98 -46.40
C ALA A 536 -28.93 16.50 -46.00
N GLU A 537 -27.95 15.72 -46.43
CA GLU A 537 -27.82 14.29 -46.16
C GLU A 537 -27.53 14.04 -44.67
N THR A 538 -28.48 13.41 -43.99
CA THR A 538 -28.35 12.87 -42.64
C THR A 538 -28.75 11.39 -42.61
N ALA A 539 -28.13 10.63 -41.72
CA ALA A 539 -28.50 9.25 -41.42
C ALA A 539 -28.63 9.10 -39.90
N VAL A 540 -29.58 8.28 -39.44
CA VAL A 540 -29.81 8.03 -38.01
C VAL A 540 -30.01 6.53 -37.78
N THR A 541 -29.35 5.99 -36.75
CA THR A 541 -29.57 4.63 -36.28
C THR A 541 -29.81 4.62 -34.77
N ASN A 542 -30.67 3.72 -34.29
CA ASN A 542 -31.02 3.63 -32.86
C ASN A 542 -30.19 2.54 -32.19
N GLY A 543 -29.75 2.80 -30.96
CA GLY A 543 -29.05 1.86 -30.10
C GLY A 543 -29.68 1.76 -28.72
N GLN A 544 -29.42 0.65 -28.04
CA GLN A 544 -29.87 0.39 -26.68
C GLN A 544 -28.66 0.04 -25.81
N LEU A 545 -28.55 0.65 -24.64
CA LEU A 545 -27.49 0.38 -23.68
C LEU A 545 -28.11 -0.04 -22.33
N THR A 546 -27.91 -1.29 -21.95
CA THR A 546 -28.26 -1.79 -20.62
C THR A 546 -27.08 -1.60 -19.67
N ILE A 547 -27.23 -0.77 -18.64
CA ILE A 547 -26.23 -0.62 -17.58
C ILE A 547 -26.63 -1.51 -16.40
N HIS A 548 -25.76 -2.45 -16.03
CA HIS A 548 -25.99 -3.30 -14.86
C HIS A 548 -25.91 -2.51 -13.54
N PRO A 549 -26.72 -2.89 -12.53
CA PRO A 549 -26.66 -2.30 -11.21
C PRO A 549 -25.38 -2.69 -10.47
N PHE A 550 -24.85 -1.76 -9.69
CA PHE A 550 -23.93 -1.98 -8.60
C PHE A 550 -24.42 -1.27 -7.34
N SER A 551 -24.13 -1.87 -6.19
CA SER A 551 -24.45 -1.30 -4.88
C SER A 551 -23.16 -0.81 -4.23
N GLN A 552 -23.19 0.41 -3.69
CA GLN A 552 -22.12 1.01 -2.91
C GLN A 552 -22.76 1.98 -1.92
N VAL A 553 -22.23 2.05 -0.71
CA VAL A 553 -22.81 2.86 0.36
C VAL A 553 -21.73 3.54 1.18
N PHE A 554 -21.90 4.83 1.40
CA PHE A 554 -21.13 5.60 2.37
C PHE A 554 -21.98 5.78 3.63
N ALA A 555 -21.34 5.68 4.80
CA ALA A 555 -21.99 5.90 6.09
C ALA A 555 -21.11 6.75 7.00
N GLU A 556 -21.71 7.59 7.85
CA GLU A 556 -21.02 8.47 8.78
C GLU A 556 -21.84 8.70 10.06
N ILE A 557 -21.21 8.69 11.22
CA ILE A 557 -21.86 8.90 12.53
C ILE A 557 -21.61 10.33 13.03
N GLN A 558 -22.67 11.10 13.26
CA GLN A 558 -22.61 12.49 13.72
C GLN A 558 -23.49 12.72 14.96
N PRO A 559 -23.00 13.39 16.03
CA PRO A 559 -21.61 13.73 16.28
C PRO A 559 -20.80 12.47 16.64
N SER A 560 -19.53 12.44 16.22
CA SER A 560 -18.54 11.48 16.76
C SER A 560 -17.59 12.22 17.70
N PRO A 561 -17.46 11.83 18.99
CA PRO A 561 -18.19 10.75 19.66
C PRO A 561 -19.65 11.10 19.99
N LEU A 562 -20.52 10.08 19.95
CA LEU A 562 -21.88 10.17 20.51
C LEU A 562 -21.81 10.48 22.01
N ARG A 563 -22.82 11.15 22.55
CA ARG A 563 -22.92 11.42 23.99
C ARG A 563 -23.98 10.51 24.62
N HIS A 564 -23.67 9.93 25.78
CA HIS A 564 -24.58 9.05 26.54
C HIS A 564 -26.02 9.61 26.62
N GLY A 565 -26.97 8.87 26.06
CA GLY A 565 -28.40 9.20 26.09
C GLY A 565 -28.83 10.38 25.22
N LYS A 566 -27.93 10.97 24.43
CA LYS A 566 -28.28 11.96 23.40
C LYS A 566 -28.45 11.28 22.05
N ALA A 567 -29.31 11.86 21.21
CA ALA A 567 -29.42 11.45 19.82
C ALA A 567 -28.20 11.96 19.05
N GLY A 568 -27.63 11.07 18.26
CA GLY A 568 -26.92 11.40 17.04
C GLY A 568 -27.64 10.80 15.83
N GLU A 569 -26.94 10.84 14.72
CA GLU A 569 -27.41 10.59 13.38
C GLU A 569 -26.39 9.72 12.66
N VAL A 570 -26.87 8.76 11.88
CA VAL A 570 -26.08 8.02 10.90
C VAL A 570 -26.52 8.54 9.53
N LYS A 571 -25.64 9.29 8.89
CA LYS A 571 -25.83 9.76 7.52
C LYS A 571 -25.39 8.65 6.57
N LEU A 572 -26.31 8.17 5.74
CA LEU A 572 -26.11 7.08 4.80
C LEU A 572 -26.33 7.62 3.38
N VAL A 573 -25.42 7.35 2.44
CA VAL A 573 -25.50 7.81 1.05
C VAL A 573 -25.35 6.62 0.09
N ASN A 574 -26.29 6.47 -0.85
CA ASN A 574 -26.22 5.45 -1.88
C ASN A 574 -25.30 5.90 -3.03
N GLU A 575 -24.06 5.42 -3.04
CA GLU A 575 -23.11 5.68 -4.14
C GLU A 575 -23.28 4.69 -5.31
N GLY A 576 -24.12 3.66 -5.13
CA GLY A 576 -24.52 2.75 -6.19
C GLY A 576 -25.35 3.43 -7.28
N ASN A 577 -25.39 2.83 -8.48
CA ASN A 577 -26.23 3.29 -9.59
C ASN A 577 -27.62 2.62 -9.63
N GLY A 578 -27.92 1.70 -8.69
CA GLY A 578 -29.22 1.05 -8.54
C GLY A 578 -29.99 1.51 -7.30
N ARG A 579 -31.30 1.28 -7.31
CA ARG A 579 -32.15 1.40 -6.12
C ARG A 579 -31.77 0.28 -5.15
N ASN A 580 -31.26 0.65 -3.97
CA ASN A 580 -30.72 -0.29 -3.00
C ASN A 580 -31.50 -0.20 -1.68
N ARG A 581 -31.64 -1.32 -0.98
CA ARG A 581 -32.11 -1.34 0.42
C ARG A 581 -30.93 -1.55 1.34
N PHE A 582 -30.74 -0.62 2.26
CA PHE A 582 -29.69 -0.68 3.26
C PHE A 582 -30.27 -0.95 4.64
N SER A 583 -29.66 -1.85 5.38
CA SER A 583 -29.96 -2.11 6.79
C SER A 583 -28.73 -1.76 7.63
N ALA A 584 -28.92 -0.93 8.66
CA ALA A 584 -27.87 -0.50 9.56
C ALA A 584 -28.02 -1.19 10.92
N THR A 585 -26.93 -1.76 11.39
CA THR A 585 -26.83 -2.46 12.67
C THR A 585 -25.66 -1.90 13.47
N VAL A 586 -25.83 -1.81 14.79
CA VAL A 586 -24.82 -1.24 15.69
C VAL A 586 -24.56 -2.22 16.83
N SER A 587 -23.27 -2.49 17.09
CA SER A 587 -22.84 -3.48 18.07
C SER A 587 -21.52 -3.06 18.72
N ASP A 588 -21.41 -3.20 20.04
CA ASP A 588 -20.15 -3.07 20.77
C ASP A 588 -19.68 -4.44 21.31
N VAL A 589 -18.37 -4.69 21.26
CA VAL A 589 -17.78 -6.01 21.52
C VAL A 589 -18.04 -6.49 22.96
N ASP A 590 -17.96 -5.57 23.92
CA ASP A 590 -18.12 -5.86 25.36
C ASP A 590 -19.58 -5.78 25.85
N ASN A 591 -20.54 -5.46 24.96
CA ASN A 591 -21.96 -5.28 25.27
C ASN A 591 -22.21 -4.30 26.44
N GLU A 592 -21.38 -3.27 26.56
CA GLU A 592 -21.49 -2.18 27.52
C GLU A 592 -22.50 -1.11 27.10
N ILE A 593 -22.94 -1.08 25.83
CA ILE A 593 -23.88 -0.07 25.31
C ILE A 593 -25.25 -0.71 25.00
N VAL A 594 -26.32 0.05 25.24
CA VAL A 594 -27.65 -0.19 24.68
C VAL A 594 -27.89 0.84 23.57
N PHE A 595 -28.17 0.36 22.36
CA PHE A 595 -28.47 1.21 21.20
C PHE A 595 -29.97 1.27 20.91
N GLU A 596 -30.48 2.46 20.65
CA GLU A 596 -31.78 2.70 20.03
C GLU A 596 -31.52 3.32 18.65
N MET A 597 -31.86 2.62 17.57
CA MET A 597 -31.70 3.10 16.19
C MET A 597 -33.03 3.10 15.45
N SER A 598 -33.34 4.17 14.72
CA SER A 598 -34.59 4.28 13.95
C SER A 598 -34.49 5.29 12.78
N PRO A 599 -34.92 4.93 11.56
CA PRO A 599 -35.25 3.56 11.13
C PRO A 599 -34.00 2.66 11.15
N THR A 600 -34.18 1.35 11.08
CA THR A 600 -33.08 0.36 10.95
C THR A 600 -32.83 -0.06 9.49
N GLU A 601 -33.83 0.10 8.62
CA GLU A 601 -33.70 -0.10 7.18
C GLU A 601 -34.16 1.14 6.42
N VAL A 602 -33.50 1.44 5.31
CA VAL A 602 -33.90 2.50 4.37
C VAL A 602 -33.75 2.00 2.93
N GLU A 603 -34.74 2.24 2.10
CA GLU A 603 -34.67 2.06 0.65
C GLU A 603 -34.28 3.39 0.01
N SER A 604 -33.22 3.39 -0.80
CA SER A 604 -32.52 4.59 -1.24
C SER A 604 -32.26 4.57 -2.75
N MET A 605 -32.52 5.71 -3.40
CA MET A 605 -32.22 5.91 -4.83
C MET A 605 -30.74 6.26 -5.06
N PRO A 606 -30.19 6.06 -6.27
CA PRO A 606 -28.81 6.46 -6.60
C PRO A 606 -28.52 7.93 -6.26
N GLY A 607 -27.47 8.18 -5.48
CA GLY A 607 -27.07 9.52 -5.02
C GLY A 607 -27.90 10.10 -3.86
N GLU A 608 -28.93 9.39 -3.38
CA GLU A 608 -29.77 9.85 -2.28
C GLU A 608 -29.07 9.69 -0.93
N ALA A 609 -29.32 10.63 -0.01
CA ALA A 609 -28.78 10.65 1.34
C ALA A 609 -29.92 10.56 2.38
N HIS A 610 -29.78 9.65 3.34
CA HIS A 610 -30.74 9.47 4.42
C HIS A 610 -30.07 9.61 5.79
N THR A 611 -30.85 10.03 6.77
CA THR A 611 -30.41 10.20 8.15
C THR A 611 -31.17 9.23 9.05
N MET A 612 -30.45 8.34 9.71
CA MET A 612 -31.02 7.38 10.68
C MET A 612 -30.66 7.84 12.09
N ARG A 613 -31.64 7.94 12.99
CA ARG A 613 -31.38 8.37 14.38
C ARG A 613 -30.70 7.25 15.16
N LEU A 614 -29.65 7.57 15.91
CA LEU A 614 -28.90 6.63 16.75
C LEU A 614 -28.70 7.21 18.16
N ILE A 615 -29.10 6.48 19.20
CA ILE A 615 -28.84 6.82 20.61
C ILE A 615 -28.08 5.67 21.25
N GLY A 616 -26.91 5.96 21.83
CA GLY A 616 -26.17 5.03 22.68
C GLY A 616 -26.34 5.36 24.17
N ARG A 617 -26.66 4.35 24.99
CA ARG A 617 -26.68 4.45 26.46
C ARG A 617 -25.77 3.39 27.08
N ALA A 618 -24.64 3.82 27.63
CA ALA A 618 -23.77 2.96 28.42
C ALA A 618 -24.52 2.34 29.62
N ARG A 619 -24.49 1.01 29.74
CA ARG A 619 -25.09 0.20 30.81
C ARG A 619 -24.48 0.48 32.18
N LYS A 620 -23.17 0.74 32.22
CA LYS A 620 -22.41 1.14 33.41
C LYS A 620 -21.75 2.48 33.16
N ARG A 621 -21.81 3.38 34.15
CA ARG A 621 -21.11 4.67 34.14
C ARG A 621 -20.16 4.75 35.33
N PRO A 622 -18.98 5.38 35.20
CA PRO A 622 -18.07 5.54 36.32
C PRO A 622 -18.72 6.39 37.41
N PHE A 623 -18.61 6.00 38.68
CA PHE A 623 -19.27 6.71 39.78
C PHE A 623 -18.58 8.05 40.10
N PHE A 624 -17.23 8.00 40.14
CA PHE A 624 -16.29 9.12 40.16
C PHE A 624 -15.28 8.99 39.00
N LEU A 625 -14.35 9.95 38.84
CA LEU A 625 -13.31 10.05 37.77
C LEU A 625 -13.81 10.60 36.41
N ARG A 626 -12.90 10.64 35.43
CA ARG A 626 -13.12 11.21 34.08
C ARG A 626 -14.09 10.37 33.25
N ALA A 627 -14.71 10.98 32.25
CA ALA A 627 -15.64 10.30 31.33
C ALA A 627 -14.94 9.16 30.56
N ARG A 628 -15.65 8.05 30.36
CA ARG A 628 -15.18 6.89 29.60
C ARG A 628 -15.62 7.00 28.14
N LEU A 629 -14.73 6.69 27.19
CA LEU A 629 -15.08 6.45 25.80
C LEU A 629 -15.24 4.94 25.60
N ILE A 630 -16.36 4.51 25.03
CA ILE A 630 -16.66 3.11 24.74
C ILE A 630 -16.78 2.99 23.21
N PRO A 631 -15.94 2.19 22.53
CA PRO A 631 -16.00 2.01 21.08
C PRO A 631 -17.18 1.11 20.68
N PHE A 632 -17.69 1.29 19.47
CA PHE A 632 -18.72 0.43 18.89
C PHE A 632 -18.59 0.38 17.36
N GLU A 633 -19.10 -0.68 16.74
CA GLU A 633 -19.16 -0.83 15.28
C GLU A 633 -20.55 -0.49 14.75
N LEU A 634 -20.60 0.28 13.66
CA LEU A 634 -21.72 0.42 12.75
C LEU A 634 -21.45 -0.47 11.52
N ARG A 635 -22.39 -1.36 11.21
CA ARG A 635 -22.36 -2.23 10.03
C ARG A 635 -23.58 -1.96 9.17
N VAL A 636 -23.35 -1.63 7.89
CA VAL A 636 -24.41 -1.40 6.90
C VAL A 636 -24.39 -2.55 5.90
N ALA A 637 -25.47 -3.32 5.83
CA ALA A 637 -25.71 -4.34 4.82
C ALA A 637 -26.63 -3.81 3.71
N GLY A 638 -26.53 -4.35 2.50
CA GLY A 638 -27.21 -3.82 1.29
C GLY A 638 -26.30 -3.56 0.09
N GLY A 639 -25.05 -4.03 0.14
CA GLY A 639 -24.08 -3.99 -0.95
C GLY A 639 -22.93 -4.98 -0.69
N PRO A 640 -21.86 -5.00 -1.51
CA PRO A 640 -20.66 -5.77 -1.22
C PRO A 640 -20.11 -5.37 0.16
N THR A 641 -19.63 -6.36 0.92
CA THR A 641 -19.36 -6.26 2.37
C THR A 641 -18.50 -5.05 2.74
N ALA A 642 -19.15 -3.97 3.17
CA ALA A 642 -18.48 -2.76 3.64
C ALA A 642 -17.73 -3.06 4.95
N ALA A 643 -16.55 -2.45 5.11
CA ALA A 643 -15.81 -2.53 6.36
C ALA A 643 -16.62 -1.87 7.50
N PRO A 644 -16.65 -2.45 8.72
CA PRO A 644 -17.37 -1.86 9.84
C PRO A 644 -16.81 -0.48 10.19
N GLN A 645 -17.68 0.52 10.32
CA GLN A 645 -17.29 1.86 10.74
C GLN A 645 -17.26 1.94 12.27
N VAL A 646 -16.15 2.38 12.85
CA VAL A 646 -15.99 2.46 14.31
C VAL A 646 -16.48 3.81 14.84
N GLY A 647 -17.55 3.78 15.63
CA GLY A 647 -18.03 4.90 16.43
C GLY A 647 -17.51 4.85 17.88
N ARG A 648 -17.74 5.93 18.64
CA ARG A 648 -17.42 6.00 20.07
C ARG A 648 -18.54 6.66 20.85
N LEU A 649 -18.86 6.13 22.03
CA LEU A 649 -19.81 6.71 22.98
C LEU A 649 -19.08 7.32 24.18
N LEU A 650 -19.28 8.61 24.44
CA LEU A 650 -18.81 9.31 25.62
C LEU A 650 -19.80 9.10 26.79
N ALA A 651 -19.38 8.32 27.77
CA ALA A 651 -20.09 8.04 29.02
C ALA A 651 -19.54 8.89 30.18
N PRO A 652 -20.22 9.99 30.57
CA PRO A 652 -19.78 10.84 31.67
C PRO A 652 -19.97 10.15 33.03
N PRO A 653 -19.23 10.55 34.08
CA PRO A 653 -19.40 10.02 35.43
C PRO A 653 -20.80 10.31 36.00
N ILE A 654 -21.20 9.58 37.04
CA ILE A 654 -22.51 9.73 37.69
C ILE A 654 -22.53 10.98 38.56
N LEU A 655 -21.53 11.17 39.44
CA LEU A 655 -21.30 12.46 40.11
C LEU A 655 -20.27 13.28 39.34
N SER A 656 -20.56 14.57 39.13
CA SER A 656 -19.60 15.51 38.58
C SER A 656 -18.59 15.92 39.65
N ILE A 657 -17.35 16.22 39.24
CA ILE A 657 -16.31 16.68 40.17
C ILE A 657 -16.69 18.01 40.85
N TRP A 658 -17.51 18.83 40.18
CA TRP A 658 -18.09 20.05 40.73
C TRP A 658 -19.06 19.80 41.88
N LEU A 659 -19.86 18.73 41.82
CA LEU A 659 -20.76 18.35 42.92
C LEU A 659 -19.97 17.84 44.13
N LEU A 660 -18.89 17.08 43.88
CA LEU A 660 -17.92 16.68 44.91
C LEU A 660 -17.26 17.89 45.58
N LEU A 661 -16.75 18.84 44.79
CA LEU A 661 -16.12 20.05 45.29
C LEU A 661 -17.10 20.92 46.10
N ALA A 662 -18.35 21.07 45.63
CA ALA A 662 -19.40 21.80 46.32
C ALA A 662 -19.76 21.20 47.69
N ILE A 663 -19.50 19.90 47.92
CA ILE A 663 -19.71 19.22 49.21
C ILE A 663 -18.43 19.26 50.07
N LEU A 664 -17.26 19.06 49.47
CA LEU A 664 -15.99 18.94 50.19
C LEU A 664 -15.38 20.29 50.62
N LEU A 665 -15.53 21.36 49.84
CA LEU A 665 -15.02 22.69 50.22
C LEU A 665 -15.64 23.24 51.51
N PRO A 666 -16.99 23.21 51.70
CA PRO A 666 -17.60 23.59 52.98
C PRO A 666 -17.12 22.72 54.15
N LEU A 667 -16.95 21.41 53.92
CA LEU A 667 -16.54 20.45 54.94
C LEU A 667 -15.09 20.67 55.39
N LEU A 668 -14.21 21.02 54.45
CA LEU A 668 -12.83 21.45 54.72
C LEU A 668 -12.79 22.77 55.50
N PHE A 669 -13.65 23.73 55.17
CA PHE A 669 -13.78 24.98 55.93
C PHE A 669 -14.21 24.74 57.39
N ILE A 670 -15.16 23.83 57.62
CA ILE A 670 -15.61 23.43 58.97
C ILE A 670 -14.46 22.76 59.75
N LEU A 671 -13.68 21.88 59.11
CA LEU A 671 -12.53 21.21 59.74
C LEU A 671 -11.41 22.19 60.10
N LEU A 672 -11.11 23.15 59.22
CA LEU A 672 -10.13 24.22 59.49
C LEU A 672 -10.58 25.12 60.64
N PHE A 673 -11.88 25.46 60.70
CA PHE A 673 -12.46 26.25 61.80
C PHE A 673 -12.35 25.52 63.15
N LEU A 674 -12.67 24.22 63.20
CA LEU A 674 -12.52 23.39 64.40
C LEU A 674 -11.05 23.22 64.82
N SER A 675 -10.13 23.15 63.87
CA SER A 675 -8.69 23.06 64.13
C SER A 675 -8.14 24.37 64.73
N TYR A 676 -8.66 25.51 64.29
CA TYR A 676 -8.30 26.83 64.82
C TYR A 676 -8.81 27.05 66.25
N THR A 677 -9.97 26.49 66.62
CA THR A 677 -10.54 26.63 67.98
C THR A 677 -10.05 25.57 68.98
N GLY A 678 -9.35 24.52 68.54
CA GLY A 678 -8.82 23.45 69.40
C GLY A 678 -7.39 23.66 69.92
N GLY A 679 -6.77 24.82 69.67
CA GLY A 679 -5.33 25.07 69.89
C GLY A 679 -4.92 25.69 71.22
N GLN A 680 -5.80 25.78 72.22
CA GLN A 680 -5.47 26.30 73.56
C GLN A 680 -5.72 25.25 74.65
N ASP A 681 -4.65 24.62 75.15
CA ASP A 681 -4.57 24.18 76.55
C ASP A 681 -3.10 23.89 77.00
N TYR A 682 -2.70 24.60 78.05
CA TYR A 682 -1.59 24.43 79.03
C TYR A 682 -0.50 23.34 78.87
N ALA A 683 0.78 23.74 79.08
CA ALA A 683 1.45 23.67 80.40
C ALA A 683 2.93 24.11 80.42
N ASP A 684 3.33 24.83 81.48
CA ASP A 684 4.70 25.27 81.85
C ASP A 684 5.57 24.10 82.38
N PRO A 685 6.94 24.16 82.40
CA PRO A 685 7.63 24.79 83.54
C PRO A 685 9.10 25.30 83.34
N CYS A 686 9.66 25.86 84.43
CA CYS A 686 11.04 26.34 84.69
C CYS A 686 11.23 27.84 84.42
N THR A 687 11.69 28.72 85.32
CA THR A 687 12.47 28.62 86.60
C THR A 687 12.02 29.77 87.55
N GLY A 688 12.11 29.74 88.88
CA GLY A 688 13.33 29.60 89.69
C GLY A 688 13.48 30.74 90.73
N ILE A 689 12.79 30.60 91.88
CA ILE A 689 13.04 31.18 93.22
C ILE A 689 14.02 32.38 93.36
N PHE A 690 13.53 33.61 93.67
CA PHE A 690 13.63 34.26 94.99
C PHE A 690 12.99 35.68 95.05
N ARG A 691 12.54 36.04 96.27
CA ARG A 691 12.04 37.30 96.87
C ARG A 691 12.55 38.64 96.28
N GLU A 692 11.88 39.81 96.43
CA GLU A 692 10.79 40.24 97.34
C GLU A 692 10.11 41.53 96.78
N GLY A 693 8.84 41.81 97.11
CA GLY A 693 8.26 43.18 97.07
C GLY A 693 7.38 43.60 95.89
N ASP A 694 6.07 43.36 96.02
CA ASP A 694 4.94 44.31 95.87
C ASP A 694 4.87 45.40 94.76
N LEU A 695 3.68 45.46 94.13
CA LEU A 695 3.05 46.58 93.36
C LEU A 695 3.65 46.90 91.97
N GLN A 696 2.92 47.36 90.94
CA GLN A 696 1.48 47.63 90.77
C GLN A 696 1.08 47.60 89.28
N GLU A 697 -0.23 47.46 89.05
CA GLU A 697 -1.02 48.01 87.93
C GLU A 697 -0.89 47.55 86.46
N ALA A 698 -2.09 47.33 85.92
CA ALA A 698 -2.45 46.95 84.56
C ALA A 698 -2.84 48.17 83.70
N CYS A 699 -3.48 47.90 82.55
CA CYS A 699 -4.22 48.84 81.68
C CYS A 699 -3.33 49.72 80.76
N GLU A 700 -3.73 50.09 79.53
CA GLU A 700 -4.99 49.82 78.79
C GLU A 700 -4.86 50.07 77.27
N LEU A 701 -5.87 49.62 76.51
CA LEU A 701 -6.35 50.12 75.21
C LEU A 701 -5.49 49.92 73.92
N GLY A 702 -6.21 49.73 72.81
CA GLY A 702 -5.66 49.40 71.49
C GLY A 702 -5.73 50.54 70.43
N PRO A 703 -6.21 50.27 69.20
CA PRO A 703 -5.28 50.04 68.09
C PRO A 703 -5.44 51.02 66.91
N GLN A 704 -4.38 51.25 66.11
CA GLN A 704 -4.53 51.60 64.68
C GLN A 704 -3.27 51.45 63.80
N ALA A 705 -3.52 50.89 62.61
CA ALA A 705 -2.94 51.09 61.26
C ALA A 705 -1.58 51.81 61.00
N ALA A 706 -0.82 51.14 60.10
CA ALA A 706 -0.27 51.69 58.84
C ALA A 706 1.11 52.43 58.76
N VAL A 707 1.98 51.83 57.93
CA VAL A 707 2.81 52.44 56.87
C VAL A 707 4.22 53.01 57.17
N ALA A 708 5.17 52.46 56.37
CA ALA A 708 6.42 53.02 55.84
C ALA A 708 7.76 53.03 56.63
N ALA A 709 8.83 53.02 55.81
CA ALA A 709 10.17 53.56 56.02
C ALA A 709 11.23 52.73 56.81
N THR A 710 12.00 51.95 56.03
CA THR A 710 13.48 51.97 55.98
C THR A 710 14.29 52.66 57.09
N ALA A 711 15.21 51.92 57.73
CA ALA A 711 16.60 52.36 57.97
C ALA A 711 17.54 51.17 58.32
N VAL A 712 18.82 51.30 57.96
CA VAL A 712 19.97 50.40 58.19
C VAL A 712 20.92 51.12 59.17
N PRO A 713 21.52 50.48 60.21
CA PRO A 713 22.90 49.92 60.15
C PRO A 713 23.10 48.59 60.94
N THR A 714 24.01 47.65 60.62
CA THR A 714 25.47 47.65 60.30
C THR A 714 26.40 47.54 61.53
N ALA A 715 27.14 46.43 61.63
CA ALA A 715 28.55 46.34 62.09
C ALA A 715 29.12 44.94 61.68
N THR A 716 30.01 44.77 60.69
CA THR A 716 31.51 44.90 60.70
C THR A 716 32.18 44.02 61.78
N ALA A 717 33.28 43.27 61.57
CA ALA A 717 34.53 43.54 60.82
C ALA A 717 35.34 42.24 60.57
N THR A 718 36.39 42.10 59.72
CA THR A 718 36.96 42.77 58.51
C THR A 718 38.07 41.82 57.95
N ILE A 719 38.79 42.18 56.87
CA ILE A 719 40.06 41.56 56.35
C ILE A 719 39.84 40.29 55.49
N GLU A 720 40.30 40.15 54.23
CA GLU A 720 40.86 41.10 53.23
C GLU A 720 40.70 40.55 51.78
N ALA A 721 41.23 41.25 50.75
CA ALA A 721 41.28 40.83 49.33
C ALA A 721 42.54 41.39 48.65
N PRO A 722 43.00 40.87 47.48
CA PRO A 722 42.68 41.53 46.19
C PRO A 722 42.72 40.59 44.94
N PRO A 723 42.52 41.09 43.70
CA PRO A 723 41.55 42.08 43.22
C PRO A 723 40.61 41.52 42.11
N THR A 724 39.63 42.35 41.73
CA THR A 724 38.53 42.10 40.78
C THR A 724 38.94 41.84 39.32
N PRO A 725 38.03 41.23 38.53
CA PRO A 725 37.44 42.03 37.44
C PRO A 725 35.91 42.18 37.51
N THR A 726 35.43 43.22 36.83
CA THR A 726 34.14 43.90 37.04
C THR A 726 32.88 43.08 36.71
N VAL A 727 31.84 43.31 37.54
CA VAL A 727 30.48 42.79 37.39
C VAL A 727 29.70 43.50 36.27
N LEU A 728 28.97 42.72 35.46
CA LEU A 728 27.66 43.12 34.93
C LEU A 728 26.69 41.95 35.11
N ALA A 729 25.87 42.00 36.16
CA ALA A 729 24.84 40.99 36.43
C ALA A 729 23.57 41.31 35.62
N VAL A 730 23.09 40.31 34.88
CA VAL A 730 22.06 40.44 33.86
C VAL A 730 20.65 40.49 34.46
N VAL A 731 19.78 41.31 33.87
CA VAL A 731 18.33 41.33 34.13
C VAL A 731 17.70 40.04 33.58
N ASN A 732 17.04 39.26 34.42
CA ASN A 732 16.29 38.07 34.00
C ASN A 732 15.05 38.44 33.17
N THR A 733 15.23 38.51 31.86
CA THR A 733 14.18 38.16 30.88
C THR A 733 14.42 36.73 30.39
N PRO A 734 13.37 35.95 30.07
CA PRO A 734 13.54 34.60 29.56
C PRO A 734 14.18 34.64 28.16
N GLU A 735 15.48 34.37 28.07
CA GLU A 735 16.16 34.23 26.79
C GLU A 735 15.67 32.98 26.08
N THR A 736 14.97 33.20 24.96
CA THR A 736 14.92 32.25 23.85
C THR A 736 16.35 31.79 23.57
N ILE A 737 16.60 30.48 23.57
CA ILE A 737 17.90 29.93 23.18
C ILE A 737 18.08 30.16 21.67
N VAL A 738 18.61 31.33 21.32
CA VAL A 738 19.07 31.65 19.97
C VAL A 738 20.48 31.09 19.86
N VAL A 739 20.59 29.86 19.38
CA VAL A 739 21.89 29.33 18.92
C VAL A 739 22.37 30.25 17.80
N PRO A 740 23.51 30.96 17.95
CA PRO A 740 23.98 31.85 16.90
C PRO A 740 24.37 31.02 15.66
N PRO A 741 24.14 31.53 14.44
CA PRO A 741 24.59 30.87 13.22
C PRO A 741 26.11 31.01 13.08
N THR A 742 26.87 30.29 13.91
CA THR A 742 28.30 30.09 13.70
C THR A 742 28.49 29.26 12.43
N ALA A 743 29.36 29.75 11.55
CA ALA A 743 29.68 29.11 10.28
C ALA A 743 30.07 27.62 10.49
N PRO A 744 29.72 26.72 9.56
CA PRO A 744 30.01 25.29 9.72
C PRO A 744 31.51 25.07 9.91
N PRO A 745 31.94 24.28 10.92
CA PRO A 745 33.34 23.93 11.10
C PRO A 745 33.83 23.14 9.89
N ALA A 746 35.08 23.38 9.47
CA ALA A 746 35.69 22.66 8.36
C ALA A 746 35.70 21.15 8.66
N GLY A 747 34.96 20.38 7.86
CA GLY A 747 34.79 18.93 8.03
C GLY A 747 33.35 18.45 8.28
N ALA A 748 32.39 19.34 8.54
CA ALA A 748 30.98 18.97 8.72
C ALA A 748 30.04 19.64 7.69
N GLU A 749 29.33 18.82 6.91
CA GLU A 749 28.36 19.24 5.89
C GLU A 749 26.94 19.28 6.49
N ARG A 750 26.26 20.43 6.45
CA ARG A 750 24.87 20.60 6.92
C ARG A 750 23.88 20.22 5.83
N LEU A 751 23.01 19.27 6.11
CA LEU A 751 21.96 18.76 5.23
C LEU A 751 20.58 19.06 5.84
N VAL A 752 19.68 19.71 5.09
CA VAL A 752 18.26 19.80 5.48
C VAL A 752 17.54 18.58 4.94
N ILE A 753 17.10 17.68 5.83
CA ILE A 753 16.52 16.39 5.45
C ILE A 753 14.98 16.41 5.35
N GLY A 754 14.37 17.49 5.83
CA GLY A 754 12.93 17.73 5.72
C GLY A 754 12.50 18.92 6.55
N LYS A 755 11.18 19.03 6.76
CA LYS A 755 10.56 20.05 7.61
C LYS A 755 9.58 19.41 8.58
N SER A 756 9.43 20.03 9.75
CA SER A 756 8.42 19.68 10.75
C SER A 756 7.01 20.10 10.34
N VAL A 757 6.00 19.76 11.15
CA VAL A 757 4.62 20.22 10.96
C VAL A 757 4.51 21.76 10.94
N ASN A 758 5.26 22.46 11.79
CA ASN A 758 5.32 23.94 11.77
C ASN A 758 6.26 24.52 10.70
N GLY A 759 6.95 23.67 9.92
CA GLY A 759 7.84 24.09 8.84
C GLY A 759 9.30 24.38 9.26
N GLU A 760 9.68 24.07 10.50
CA GLU A 760 11.06 24.19 10.98
C GLU A 760 11.97 23.15 10.29
N ASP A 761 13.23 23.50 10.01
CA ASP A 761 14.18 22.60 9.31
C ASP A 761 14.57 21.42 10.20
N ILE A 762 14.42 20.20 9.71
CA ILE A 762 15.05 19.01 10.31
C ILE A 762 16.44 18.88 9.68
N VAL A 763 17.47 18.91 10.51
CA VAL A 763 18.87 19.02 10.08
C VAL A 763 19.65 17.76 10.40
N ALA A 764 20.31 17.21 9.39
CA ALA A 764 21.38 16.23 9.55
C ALA A 764 22.74 16.89 9.30
N TRP A 765 23.78 16.33 9.91
CA TRP A 765 25.17 16.70 9.69
C TRP A 765 25.96 15.49 9.26
N LYS A 766 26.71 15.61 8.17
CA LYS A 766 27.60 14.58 7.63
C LYS A 766 29.05 14.93 7.95
N ILE A 767 29.79 13.97 8.48
CA ILE A 767 31.21 14.10 8.84
C ILE A 767 31.95 12.87 8.30
N GLY A 768 33.02 13.08 7.53
CA GLY A 768 33.71 12.02 6.76
C GLY A 768 33.12 11.79 5.36
N ASP A 769 33.83 10.98 4.57
CA ASP A 769 33.56 10.68 3.15
C ASP A 769 33.64 9.18 2.81
N GLY A 770 33.81 8.32 3.81
CA GLY A 770 33.90 6.87 3.65
C GLY A 770 32.59 6.17 3.26
N ALA A 771 32.71 4.98 2.65
CA ALA A 771 31.58 4.22 2.10
C ALA A 771 30.64 3.59 3.15
N THR A 772 31.14 3.25 4.33
CA THR A 772 30.37 2.74 5.47
C THR A 772 29.65 3.90 6.14
N ARG A 773 28.33 3.85 6.31
CA ARG A 773 27.55 4.99 6.82
C ARG A 773 26.90 4.65 8.15
N LEU A 774 27.10 5.49 9.17
CA LEU A 774 26.51 5.33 10.50
C LEU A 774 25.59 6.50 10.81
N LEU A 775 24.48 6.25 11.52
CA LEU A 775 23.49 7.27 11.87
C LEU A 775 23.31 7.38 13.39
N PHE A 776 23.38 8.60 13.91
CA PHE A 776 23.04 8.96 15.29
C PHE A 776 21.87 9.95 15.29
N VAL A 777 20.82 9.70 16.08
CA VAL A 777 19.61 10.53 16.14
C VAL A 777 19.32 10.94 17.59
N GLY A 778 19.13 12.24 17.82
CA GLY A 778 18.69 12.83 19.08
C GLY A 778 17.38 13.60 18.94
N GLY A 779 16.90 14.16 20.06
CA GLY A 779 15.78 15.12 20.05
C GLY A 779 14.43 14.55 19.62
N LEU A 780 14.18 13.26 19.79
CA LEU A 780 12.85 12.65 19.60
C LEU A 780 11.79 13.29 20.52
N TYR A 781 12.16 13.62 21.75
CA TYR A 781 11.32 14.30 22.76
C TYR A 781 11.95 15.63 23.20
N ALA A 782 12.30 16.49 22.23
CA ALA A 782 13.10 17.69 22.45
C ALA A 782 12.56 18.62 23.55
N GLY A 783 11.25 18.84 23.61
CA GLY A 783 10.63 19.66 24.65
C GLY A 783 10.45 18.99 26.03
N PHE A 784 10.85 17.72 26.22
CA PHE A 784 10.82 17.03 27.52
C PHE A 784 12.23 16.67 28.03
N SER A 785 13.21 16.45 27.16
CA SER A 785 14.60 16.29 27.56
C SER A 785 15.57 16.78 26.48
N PRO A 786 16.23 17.93 26.72
CA PRO A 786 17.27 18.45 25.82
C PRO A 786 18.55 17.61 25.88
N ASP A 787 18.71 16.71 26.86
CA ASP A 787 19.92 15.90 27.05
C ASP A 787 20.28 15.07 25.79
N SER A 788 19.26 14.54 25.10
CA SER A 788 19.46 13.80 23.84
C SER A 788 19.95 14.67 22.68
N ILE A 789 19.54 15.95 22.65
CA ILE A 789 19.99 16.95 21.67
C ILE A 789 21.41 17.39 22.02
N ALA A 790 21.64 17.73 23.29
CA ALA A 790 22.94 18.15 23.80
C ALA A 790 24.01 17.08 23.58
N LEU A 791 23.68 15.80 23.75
CA LEU A 791 24.56 14.68 23.45
C LEU A 791 24.89 14.57 21.95
N ALA A 792 23.88 14.69 21.08
CA ALA A 792 24.08 14.61 19.63
C ALA A 792 24.83 15.83 19.05
N GLU A 793 24.54 17.03 19.53
CA GLU A 793 25.30 18.25 19.22
C GLU A 793 26.74 18.15 19.74
N SER A 794 26.95 17.64 20.95
CA SER A 794 28.30 17.42 21.48
C SER A 794 29.07 16.42 20.63
N LEU A 795 28.45 15.31 20.20
CA LEU A 795 29.10 14.36 19.29
C LEU A 795 29.49 15.03 17.98
N ARG A 796 28.58 15.81 17.37
CA ARG A 796 28.83 16.55 16.14
C ARG A 796 30.02 17.49 16.27
N VAL A 797 30.06 18.30 17.33
CA VAL A 797 31.18 19.20 17.60
C VAL A 797 32.48 18.41 17.82
N ARG A 798 32.44 17.31 18.58
CA ARG A 798 33.63 16.51 18.89
C ARG A 798 34.23 15.83 17.66
N LEU A 799 33.40 15.26 16.78
CA LEU A 799 33.84 14.61 15.55
C LEU A 799 34.27 15.62 14.47
N ALA A 800 33.61 16.77 14.38
CA ALA A 800 34.03 17.83 13.45
C ALA A 800 35.37 18.46 13.88
N ALA A 801 35.64 18.56 15.18
CA ALA A 801 36.91 19.06 15.72
C ALA A 801 38.04 18.01 15.72
N SER A 802 37.70 16.72 15.65
CA SER A 802 38.65 15.59 15.58
C SER A 802 38.19 14.55 14.54
N PRO A 803 38.35 14.82 13.23
CA PRO A 803 38.00 13.87 12.18
C PRO A 803 38.77 12.54 12.27
N GLU A 804 39.96 12.55 12.89
CA GLU A 804 40.79 11.36 13.13
C GLU A 804 40.16 10.31 14.06
N LEU A 805 39.03 10.64 14.71
CA LEU A 805 38.23 9.68 15.47
C LEU A 805 37.29 8.85 14.59
N ILE A 806 37.16 9.17 13.30
CA ILE A 806 36.34 8.43 12.33
C ILE A 806 37.29 7.57 11.47
N PRO A 807 37.12 6.23 11.44
CA PRO A 807 37.91 5.37 10.56
C PRO A 807 37.73 5.77 9.08
N ALA A 808 38.79 5.64 8.27
CA ALA A 808 38.82 6.21 6.92
C ALA A 808 37.76 5.67 5.94
N ASN A 809 37.13 4.52 6.22
CA ASN A 809 36.00 4.03 5.42
C ASN A 809 34.62 4.45 5.94
N VAL A 810 34.53 5.23 7.01
CA VAL A 810 33.28 5.62 7.67
C VAL A 810 32.87 7.06 7.33
N THR A 811 31.58 7.25 7.07
CA THR A 811 30.87 8.53 7.13
C THR A 811 29.88 8.49 8.29
N VAL A 812 29.92 9.50 9.16
CA VAL A 812 28.98 9.65 10.28
C VAL A 812 27.92 10.69 9.94
N TYR A 813 26.65 10.30 10.04
CA TYR A 813 25.50 11.18 9.97
C TYR A 813 24.90 11.39 11.37
N ILE A 814 24.61 12.64 11.72
CA ILE A 814 24.04 13.02 13.02
C ILE A 814 22.81 13.88 12.79
N VAL A 815 21.65 13.49 13.31
CA VAL A 815 20.43 14.28 13.36
C VAL A 815 20.25 14.73 14.81
N PRO A 816 20.64 15.97 15.18
CA PRO A 816 20.68 16.36 16.60
C PRO A 816 19.29 16.57 17.19
N GLU A 817 18.37 17.10 16.39
CA GLU A 817 16.98 17.37 16.77
C GLU A 817 16.04 16.86 15.68
N TRP A 818 15.41 15.71 15.92
CA TRP A 818 14.42 15.12 15.02
C TRP A 818 13.01 15.75 15.19
N ASN A 819 12.66 16.23 16.39
CA ASN A 819 11.33 16.75 16.73
C ASN A 819 11.35 18.23 17.20
N PRO A 820 11.76 19.19 16.33
CA PRO A 820 11.94 20.58 16.73
C PRO A 820 10.62 21.23 17.22
N ASP A 821 9.49 20.83 16.64
CA ASP A 821 8.15 21.30 17.03
C ASP A 821 7.77 21.02 18.49
N SER A 822 8.35 19.98 19.11
CA SER A 822 7.99 19.60 20.48
C SER A 822 8.45 20.61 21.54
N ALA A 823 9.41 21.48 21.22
CA ALA A 823 9.98 22.47 22.13
C ALA A 823 9.06 23.68 22.43
N ARG A 824 7.99 23.91 21.63
CA ARG A 824 7.27 25.20 21.62
C ARG A 824 5.76 25.16 21.92
N GLY A 825 5.13 24.01 22.20
CA GLY A 825 3.69 24.03 22.56
C GLY A 825 2.98 22.74 23.02
N SER A 826 3.55 21.54 22.88
CA SER A 826 2.80 20.28 22.97
C SER A 826 2.95 19.48 24.28
N GLY A 827 3.75 19.95 25.23
CA GLY A 827 4.12 19.16 26.43
C GLY A 827 5.26 18.16 26.18
N GLY A 828 6.13 18.45 25.21
CA GLY A 828 7.51 17.95 25.13
C GLY A 828 7.73 16.55 24.54
N ARG A 829 6.73 15.65 24.59
CA ARG A 829 6.82 14.30 24.02
C ARG A 829 6.24 14.17 22.60
N LEU A 830 5.44 15.14 22.15
CA LEU A 830 4.64 15.04 20.92
C LEU A 830 5.05 16.14 19.92
N ASN A 831 4.95 15.88 18.61
CA ASN A 831 5.05 16.92 17.59
C ASN A 831 3.82 17.88 17.64
N ALA A 832 3.76 18.87 16.75
CA ALA A 832 2.68 19.86 16.76
C ALA A 832 1.27 19.27 16.51
N ASN A 833 1.17 18.13 15.81
CA ASN A 833 -0.09 17.40 15.61
C ASN A 833 -0.50 16.53 16.82
N GLY A 834 0.27 16.51 17.90
CA GLY A 834 0.01 15.68 19.07
C GLY A 834 0.41 14.20 18.89
N VAL A 835 1.33 13.93 17.95
CA VAL A 835 1.81 12.58 17.62
C VAL A 835 3.17 12.31 18.30
N ASP A 836 3.32 11.13 18.87
CA ASP A 836 4.60 10.61 19.37
C ASP A 836 5.36 10.05 18.17
N LEU A 837 6.41 10.74 17.72
CA LEU A 837 7.11 10.38 16.47
C LEU A 837 7.71 8.98 16.49
N ASN A 838 8.05 8.43 17.67
CA ASN A 838 8.48 7.03 17.73
C ASN A 838 7.37 6.05 17.31
N ARG A 839 6.11 6.43 17.54
CA ARG A 839 4.93 5.59 17.26
C ARG A 839 4.39 5.77 15.85
N ASN A 840 4.91 6.72 15.09
CA ASN A 840 4.44 7.01 13.74
C ASN A 840 5.15 6.18 12.66
N TRP A 841 5.39 4.90 12.93
CA TRP A 841 6.16 3.97 12.09
C TRP A 841 5.41 2.66 11.87
N SER A 842 5.79 1.87 10.86
CA SER A 842 4.96 0.76 10.36
C SER A 842 4.91 -0.48 11.26
N CYS A 843 5.91 -0.75 12.09
CA CYS A 843 5.97 -2.02 12.83
C CYS A 843 4.88 -2.09 13.91
N GLY A 844 3.94 -3.04 13.75
CA GLY A 844 2.81 -3.19 14.66
C GLY A 844 1.93 -1.94 14.75
N TRP A 845 1.91 -1.06 13.74
CA TRP A 845 1.12 0.16 13.76
C TRP A 845 -0.37 -0.14 13.92
N GLN A 846 -1.03 0.58 14.83
CA GLN A 846 -2.45 0.43 15.12
C GLN A 846 -3.05 1.80 15.44
N ALA A 847 -4.25 2.07 14.94
CA ALA A 847 -5.02 3.26 15.30
C ALA A 847 -5.45 3.16 16.77
N LEU A 848 -4.82 3.96 17.65
CA LEU A 848 -5.11 3.97 19.08
C LEU A 848 -6.10 5.07 19.49
N ASP A 849 -6.67 4.91 20.69
CA ASP A 849 -7.78 5.72 21.22
C ASP A 849 -7.54 7.24 21.29
N ASN A 850 -6.30 7.69 21.14
CA ASN A 850 -5.89 9.09 21.27
C ASN A 850 -5.03 9.61 20.11
N ASN A 851 -5.00 8.93 18.95
CA ASN A 851 -4.28 9.33 17.72
C ASN A 851 -2.77 9.63 17.89
N ARG A 852 -2.16 9.26 19.01
CA ARG A 852 -0.74 9.54 19.33
C ARG A 852 0.27 8.77 18.48
N ALA A 853 -0.19 7.96 17.52
CA ALA A 853 0.64 7.25 16.54
C ALA A 853 0.47 7.86 15.12
N GLY A 854 -0.23 8.99 14.99
CA GLY A 854 -0.62 9.60 13.72
C GLY A 854 -1.87 8.97 13.13
N SER A 855 -2.28 9.45 11.95
CA SER A 855 -3.43 8.93 11.20
C SER A 855 -3.11 7.67 10.38
N ALA A 856 -1.83 7.45 10.09
CA ALA A 856 -1.25 6.28 9.45
C ALA A 856 0.23 6.17 9.88
N ALA A 857 0.88 5.05 9.62
CA ALA A 857 2.35 4.99 9.69
C ALA A 857 2.97 6.02 8.74
N LEU A 858 4.01 6.73 9.20
CA LEU A 858 4.67 7.84 8.48
C LEU A 858 3.70 8.95 8.02
N SER A 859 2.59 9.18 8.75
CA SER A 859 1.70 10.32 8.50
C SER A 859 2.36 11.66 8.77
N GLU A 860 3.26 11.72 9.75
CA GLU A 860 3.91 12.94 10.18
C GLU A 860 5.10 13.28 9.26
N PRO A 861 5.30 14.58 8.95
CA PRO A 861 6.38 15.00 8.07
C PRO A 861 7.76 14.74 8.69
N GLU A 862 7.91 14.79 10.02
CA GLU A 862 9.17 14.46 10.70
C GLU A 862 9.56 12.99 10.54
N SER A 863 8.61 12.07 10.72
CA SER A 863 8.84 10.63 10.55
C SER A 863 9.16 10.30 9.10
N ARG A 864 8.43 10.93 8.16
CA ARG A 864 8.67 10.78 6.72
C ARG A 864 10.06 11.30 6.32
N ALA A 865 10.46 12.47 6.79
CA ALA A 865 11.77 13.06 6.54
C ALA A 865 12.90 12.12 6.99
N LEU A 866 12.83 11.61 8.23
CA LEU A 866 13.85 10.69 8.73
C LEU A 866 13.83 9.34 8.00
N SER A 867 12.65 8.78 7.69
CA SER A 867 12.52 7.54 6.92
C SER A 867 13.06 7.67 5.49
N GLU A 868 12.83 8.80 4.82
CA GLU A 868 13.38 9.08 3.49
C GLU A 868 14.89 9.29 3.56
N PHE A 869 15.39 9.98 4.58
CA PHE A 869 16.83 10.16 4.79
C PHE A 869 17.57 8.85 5.06
N ILE A 870 17.02 7.96 5.91
CA ILE A 870 17.57 6.62 6.15
C ILE A 870 17.57 5.79 4.87
N SER A 871 16.51 5.88 4.06
CA SER A 871 16.44 5.20 2.76
C SER A 871 17.43 5.75 1.72
N LEU A 872 17.82 7.03 1.85
CA LEU A 872 18.79 7.69 0.97
C LEU A 872 20.23 7.34 1.35
N ILE A 873 20.55 7.31 2.65
CA ILE A 873 21.91 7.05 3.12
C ILE A 873 22.19 5.57 3.35
N GLU A 874 21.19 4.69 3.49
CA GLU A 874 21.37 3.24 3.73
C GLU A 874 22.44 2.92 4.80
N PRO A 875 22.26 3.37 6.06
CA PRO A 875 23.29 3.23 7.09
C PRO A 875 23.45 1.77 7.54
N VAL A 876 24.67 1.37 7.89
CA VAL A 876 24.96 0.00 8.37
C VAL A 876 24.53 -0.23 9.83
N ALA A 877 24.31 0.85 10.58
CA ALA A 877 23.69 0.85 11.90
C ALA A 877 23.11 2.24 12.25
N ALA A 878 22.08 2.27 13.10
CA ALA A 878 21.45 3.49 13.58
C ALA A 878 21.28 3.50 15.12
N VAL A 879 21.67 4.59 15.78
CA VAL A 879 21.59 4.77 17.24
C VAL A 879 20.64 5.91 17.57
N PHE A 880 19.60 5.63 18.35
CA PHE A 880 18.63 6.62 18.80
C PHE A 880 18.84 6.94 20.28
N TRP A 881 19.29 8.15 20.57
CA TRP A 881 19.36 8.67 21.94
C TRP A 881 18.02 9.26 22.35
N ASN A 882 17.51 8.78 23.49
CA ASN A 882 16.26 9.24 24.03
C ASN A 882 16.30 9.21 25.56
N THR A 883 15.45 10.01 26.21
CA THR A 883 15.38 10.07 27.67
C THR A 883 14.17 9.28 28.16
N PRO A 884 14.32 8.39 29.15
CA PRO A 884 13.25 7.50 29.58
C PRO A 884 12.10 8.29 30.22
N ALA A 885 10.87 7.87 29.93
CA ALA A 885 9.66 8.42 30.55
C ALA A 885 9.49 8.03 32.05
N SER A 886 10.39 7.21 32.60
CA SER A 886 10.38 6.73 33.99
C SER A 886 11.79 6.34 34.43
N ALA A 887 12.20 6.72 35.64
CA ALA A 887 13.56 6.46 36.15
C ALA A 887 13.99 4.98 36.10
N GLY A 888 13.07 4.02 36.27
CA GLY A 888 13.37 2.58 36.19
C GLY A 888 13.66 2.02 34.78
N ASN A 889 13.70 2.88 33.75
CA ASN A 889 14.13 2.53 32.39
C ASN A 889 15.34 3.34 31.92
N ALA A 890 15.97 4.12 32.81
CA ALA A 890 17.26 4.74 32.55
C ALA A 890 18.36 3.65 32.49
N GLY A 891 19.35 3.82 31.62
CA GLY A 891 20.45 2.86 31.49
C GLY A 891 20.07 1.59 30.72
N LYS A 892 19.06 1.64 29.85
CA LYS A 892 18.66 0.51 29.00
C LYS A 892 18.93 0.78 27.53
N VAL A 893 19.47 -0.22 26.85
CA VAL A 893 19.69 -0.24 25.40
C VAL A 893 18.75 -1.28 24.78
N SER A 894 17.67 -0.83 24.15
CA SER A 894 16.65 -1.72 23.60
C SER A 894 16.88 -1.92 22.09
N PRO A 895 17.04 -3.17 21.61
CA PRO A 895 17.16 -3.50 20.18
C PRO A 895 15.77 -3.58 19.50
N GLY A 896 14.91 -2.58 19.74
CA GLY A 896 13.50 -2.62 19.35
C GLY A 896 12.61 -3.46 20.28
N ARG A 897 11.32 -3.63 19.93
CA ARG A 897 10.30 -4.39 20.68
C ARG A 897 9.44 -5.32 19.83
N CYS A 898 9.35 -5.10 18.52
CA CYS A 898 8.70 -6.02 17.60
C CYS A 898 9.46 -7.36 17.52
N ALA A 899 8.73 -8.48 17.43
CA ALA A 899 9.32 -9.82 17.36
C ALA A 899 10.22 -10.04 16.12
N GLN A 900 10.04 -9.24 15.07
CA GLN A 900 10.81 -9.28 13.82
C GLN A 900 12.07 -8.39 13.87
N ALA A 901 12.09 -7.38 14.74
CA ALA A 901 13.18 -6.40 14.86
C ALA A 901 14.30 -6.80 15.83
N GLN A 902 14.05 -7.77 16.72
CA GLN A 902 15.05 -8.40 17.59
C GLN A 902 16.05 -9.29 16.82
N THR A 903 16.55 -8.81 15.67
CA THR A 903 17.55 -9.47 14.86
C THR A 903 18.84 -9.67 15.67
N ALA A 904 19.63 -10.69 15.30
CA ALA A 904 20.93 -10.91 15.93
C ALA A 904 21.85 -9.68 15.80
N ALA A 905 21.72 -8.89 14.73
CA ALA A 905 22.51 -7.67 14.52
C ALA A 905 22.07 -6.51 15.41
N SER A 906 20.76 -6.25 15.56
CA SER A 906 20.25 -5.22 16.47
C SER A 906 20.59 -5.55 17.93
N ARG A 907 20.51 -6.84 18.32
CA ARG A 907 20.92 -7.30 19.65
C ARG A 907 22.43 -7.15 19.87
N ALA A 908 23.26 -7.59 18.92
CA ALA A 908 24.71 -7.39 18.99
C ALA A 908 25.12 -5.90 19.07
N LEU A 909 24.40 -5.01 18.37
CA LEU A 909 24.59 -3.56 18.48
C LEU A 909 24.20 -3.02 19.87
N ALA A 910 23.13 -3.55 20.48
CA ALA A 910 22.73 -3.19 21.83
C ALA A 910 23.73 -3.67 22.88
N ASP A 911 24.20 -4.92 22.75
CA ASP A 911 25.24 -5.51 23.60
C ASP A 911 26.57 -4.74 23.48
N LEU A 912 26.96 -4.34 22.26
CA LEU A 912 28.14 -3.52 21.98
C LEU A 912 28.06 -2.14 22.63
N TYR A 913 26.91 -1.48 22.57
CA TYR A 913 26.72 -0.19 23.24
C TYR A 913 26.72 -0.33 24.76
N ALA A 914 25.95 -1.29 25.29
CA ALA A 914 25.81 -1.49 26.74
C ALA A 914 27.14 -1.94 27.39
N GLY A 915 27.88 -2.84 26.74
CA GLY A 915 29.19 -3.30 27.22
C GLY A 915 30.30 -2.25 27.15
N ALA A 916 30.06 -1.11 26.50
CA ALA A 916 31.00 -0.01 26.39
C ALA A 916 30.66 1.20 27.27
N VAL A 917 29.52 1.23 27.97
CA VAL A 917 29.13 2.33 28.88
C VAL A 917 28.71 1.80 30.23
N ASP A 918 29.42 2.22 31.28
CA ASP A 918 29.07 1.84 32.66
C ASP A 918 27.64 2.25 33.02
N GLY A 919 26.92 1.33 33.67
CA GLY A 919 25.52 1.54 34.07
C GLY A 919 24.49 1.37 32.94
N TYR A 920 24.85 0.73 31.83
CA TYR A 920 23.92 0.33 30.76
C TYR A 920 23.75 -1.20 30.67
N SER A 921 22.53 -1.62 30.31
CA SER A 921 22.18 -3.03 30.03
C SER A 921 21.43 -3.14 28.71
N SER A 922 21.60 -4.25 27.98
CA SER A 922 20.94 -4.52 26.69
C SER A 922 19.52 -5.10 26.82
N ASP A 923 18.87 -4.83 27.95
CA ASP A 923 17.54 -5.34 28.27
C ASP A 923 16.42 -4.69 27.46
N GLN A 924 15.39 -5.47 27.15
CA GLN A 924 14.10 -4.94 26.69
C GLN A 924 13.57 -3.92 27.71
N ALA A 925 13.53 -2.65 27.33
CA ALA A 925 12.86 -1.65 28.15
C ALA A 925 11.35 -1.92 28.13
N ASP A 926 10.75 -2.35 29.24
CA ASP A 926 9.30 -2.45 29.38
C ASP A 926 8.71 -1.11 29.86
N THR A 927 7.69 -0.61 29.17
CA THR A 927 6.94 0.60 29.58
C THR A 927 5.47 0.32 29.88
N GLY A 928 5.03 -0.96 29.91
CA GLY A 928 3.65 -1.35 30.16
C GLY A 928 2.62 -0.80 29.15
N GLN A 929 3.07 -0.34 27.99
CA GLN A 929 2.23 0.32 26.98
C GLN A 929 2.15 -0.53 25.71
N ARG A 930 0.92 -0.65 25.17
CA ARG A 930 0.64 -1.31 23.90
C ARG A 930 1.39 -0.58 22.77
N ILE A 931 2.27 -1.32 22.08
CA ILE A 931 3.06 -0.81 20.96
C ILE A 931 2.10 -0.51 19.79
N SER A 932 2.40 0.55 19.05
CA SER A 932 1.65 0.97 17.87
C SER A 932 2.61 1.77 16.99
N GLY A 933 3.47 1.09 16.24
CA GLY A 933 4.67 1.71 15.67
C GLY A 933 5.81 1.85 16.70
N ASP A 934 7.03 1.63 16.22
CA ASP A 934 8.30 1.98 16.85
C ASP A 934 9.32 2.30 15.75
N ALA A 935 10.11 3.36 15.90
CA ALA A 935 11.05 3.82 14.89
C ALA A 935 12.21 2.84 14.69
N THR A 936 12.80 2.34 15.79
CA THR A 936 13.89 1.35 15.69
C THR A 936 13.40 0.07 15.05
N ASP A 937 12.21 -0.42 15.44
CA ASP A 937 11.62 -1.63 14.85
C ASP A 937 11.43 -1.49 13.33
N SER A 938 10.85 -0.39 12.86
CA SER A 938 10.66 -0.16 11.43
C SER A 938 11.94 0.10 10.64
N ILE A 939 13.01 0.56 11.29
CA ILE A 939 14.33 0.71 10.66
C ILE A 939 15.03 -0.67 10.59
N ALA A 940 14.82 -1.54 11.58
CA ALA A 940 15.24 -2.93 11.50
C ALA A 940 14.51 -3.70 10.38
N ASP A 941 13.22 -3.42 10.13
CA ASP A 941 12.47 -3.96 8.97
C ASP A 941 13.09 -3.54 7.61
N MET A 942 13.73 -2.35 7.54
CA MET A 942 14.49 -1.91 6.36
C MET A 942 15.84 -2.66 6.21
N GLY A 943 16.20 -3.49 7.19
CA GLY A 943 17.47 -4.23 7.25
C GLY A 943 18.63 -3.45 7.84
N VAL A 944 18.35 -2.37 8.58
CA VAL A 944 19.34 -1.54 9.28
C VAL A 944 19.32 -1.88 10.77
N PRO A 945 20.38 -2.48 11.34
CA PRO A 945 20.51 -2.69 12.78
C PRO A 945 20.31 -1.38 13.55
N SER A 946 19.39 -1.37 14.50
CA SER A 946 18.96 -0.16 15.19
C SER A 946 18.79 -0.39 16.70
N ILE A 947 19.09 0.64 17.50
CA ILE A 947 18.94 0.59 18.97
C ILE A 947 18.37 1.89 19.52
N PHE A 948 17.54 1.77 20.57
CA PHE A 948 17.18 2.88 21.46
C PHE A 948 18.07 2.84 22.70
N VAL A 949 18.77 3.94 22.96
CA VAL A 949 19.55 4.15 24.18
C VAL A 949 18.77 5.09 25.08
N LEU A 950 18.29 4.59 26.22
CA LEU A 950 17.59 5.36 27.22
C LEU A 950 18.59 5.99 28.20
N LEU A 951 18.79 7.29 28.07
CA LEU A 951 19.83 8.03 28.79
C LEU A 951 19.61 8.03 30.31
N ASN A 952 20.69 7.78 31.06
CA ASN A 952 20.77 8.15 32.47
C ASN A 952 20.87 9.69 32.54
N SER A 953 19.83 10.36 33.04
CA SER A 953 19.82 11.81 33.20
C SER A 953 21.07 12.26 33.96
N THR A 954 21.82 13.21 33.39
CA THR A 954 23.16 13.75 33.77
C THR A 954 24.42 13.20 33.06
N ALA A 955 24.35 12.16 32.22
CA ALA A 955 25.51 11.69 31.46
C ALA A 955 25.82 12.56 30.22
N GLY A 956 26.97 13.24 30.20
CA GLY A 956 27.49 13.98 29.04
C GLY A 956 28.17 13.08 27.98
N LEU A 957 28.65 13.67 26.89
CA LEU A 957 29.27 12.93 25.77
C LEU A 957 30.39 11.98 26.21
N ASP A 958 31.23 12.38 27.18
CA ASP A 958 32.39 11.60 27.59
C ASP A 958 32.02 10.21 28.13
N ALA A 959 30.83 10.03 28.70
CA ALA A 959 30.32 8.73 29.12
C ALA A 959 29.92 7.84 27.93
N HIS A 960 29.48 8.43 26.82
CA HIS A 960 28.98 7.71 25.63
C HIS A 960 30.01 7.58 24.51
N LEU A 961 31.08 8.39 24.53
CA LEU A 961 32.16 8.35 23.56
C LEU A 961 32.83 6.96 23.44
N PRO A 962 32.99 6.14 24.50
CA PRO A 962 33.47 4.77 24.38
C PRO A 962 32.57 3.87 23.50
N ALA A 963 31.25 3.93 23.67
CA ALA A 963 30.31 3.18 22.81
C ALA A 963 30.30 3.70 21.37
N VAL A 964 30.37 5.02 21.17
CA VAL A 964 30.49 5.60 19.83
C VAL A 964 31.76 5.09 19.15
N ARG A 965 32.90 5.07 19.84
CA ARG A 965 34.16 4.48 19.33
C ARG A 965 34.04 2.97 19.05
N ALA A 966 33.43 2.22 19.95
CA ALA A 966 33.22 0.78 19.76
C ALA A 966 32.40 0.48 18.50
N ILE A 967 31.35 1.27 18.23
CA ILE A 967 30.55 1.20 17.01
C ILE A 967 31.36 1.64 15.78
N LEU A 968 32.07 2.77 15.84
CA LEU A 968 32.90 3.26 14.75
C LEU A 968 33.94 2.22 14.32
N ASN A 969 34.63 1.57 15.26
CA ASN A 969 35.63 0.55 14.95
C ASN A 969 34.98 -0.73 14.41
N THR A 970 33.95 -1.25 15.09
CA THR A 970 33.27 -2.50 14.71
C THR A 970 32.71 -2.47 13.29
N TYR A 971 32.15 -1.34 12.87
CA TYR A 971 31.62 -1.16 11.51
C TYR A 971 32.66 -0.57 10.53
N GLY A 972 33.66 0.14 11.04
CA GLY A 972 34.79 0.67 10.27
C GLY A 972 35.81 -0.38 9.83
N GLY A 973 35.81 -1.57 10.44
CA GLY A 973 36.64 -2.70 9.99
C GLY A 973 38.12 -2.59 10.32
N GLU A 974 38.46 -1.96 11.46
CA GLU A 974 39.78 -2.02 12.10
C GLU A 974 39.80 -3.03 13.26
#